data_AF-A0A182ML13-F1
#
_entry.id   AF-A0A182ML13-F1
#
_cell.length_a   1.000
_cell.length_b   1.000
_cell.length_c   1.000
_cell.angle_alpha   90.00
_cell.angle_beta   90.00
_cell.angle_gamma   90.00
#
_symmetry.space_group_name_H-M   'P 1'
#
loop_
_entity.id
_entity.type
_entity.pdbx_description
1 polymer ?
#
loop_
_entity_poly.entity_id
_entity_poly.type
_entity_poly.pdbx_seq_one_letter_code
_entity_poly.pdbx_strand_id
1 'polypeptide(L)'
;MTSSYERIKSECKQKGVLWEDEDFPATQSSVFYHQTPPFTFQWKRPHEIVSNPVFVNDASAQFDIVPGKMGDRWLVSCLGVLYLSKGLFYRVVPADQNFDKPYYGVFRFRLWWCGEWLEVLVDDRLPTINGKLAFLQAQNTNSFWPGLLEKAYAKLHGSYEALKYGTLLDGLADLTGGITESISIKMDSNILIRPPLLHNLLDTTSIITCTINNGTMTQIRNQTEALPNGIHVGINYRLCSMDKAETIMGDTVQLVRLRNPLAQTLSKSSSFNGDWSSFSSSWERVTMNERNRLIEQLDQGEFWMSFFDMTQTFTHLECVHLDSDTARDEPQLADKSRRWLMRLYQGAWKRGVTAGGCRNNPDSFHINPQLQLFLSEKEDVIISVNQHSVLEPKVIGFTVYNLNSVNSQYTNSRQISHRCSLDPGRYLIMATTFEPAEEASFSVRVLGSTIRLALLETQTMLLLDPFPLLNSNTKITIDSSNNNNNNNGIACSTAQYEPVFMQLADDQRYMRRDGTLRLADFISAILHLTMAFELFKAKDTNQDGIISMGMTEFIAIASKANNSNDCPSKWGKCTVRNRNFSLMMTCGISCVDNALNKSFFKLGLFIGRHPGYFLIIPVLLALLCMTGFQQIKYEIDPEYLFSPIRGEGKSERAIVESYFKVNYTHRFNVGRITRPGRFGRVIVISKDEHNKNLLRSEVWQELRLLDGIIQNATVQYDGETFTYREACARWENECFTNDILNLDKIIDEVEAGDLNLTFPVMFNPVTWDAHVFPVFFGGTQVSEDNLIISVPSLQLVYFVTADSKRQDARGAAWEEAFLEAVGYAEDHGVFKYISVARFASRTLDHELERNTRTVVPYFGSTFILMIAFSVVTCMMGDVVRSKPWLGLMGNVSAVMATSAAFGLAMYLGIEFIGINLAAPFLMIGKSCHIALIAPAHRTVAEND
;
A
#
# COMPACT_ATOMS: atom_id res chain seq x y z
N MET A 1 16.05 -15.69 21.93
CA MET A 1 14.84 -15.88 21.09
C MET A 1 15.14 -17.01 20.13
N THR A 2 14.37 -18.09 20.14
CA THR A 2 14.47 -19.16 19.11
C THR A 2 14.08 -18.58 17.75
N SER A 3 14.87 -18.85 16.71
CA SER A 3 14.57 -18.36 15.35
C SER A 3 13.22 -18.88 14.86
N SER A 4 12.53 -18.13 13.99
CA SER A 4 11.25 -18.54 13.41
C SER A 4 11.33 -19.91 12.74
N TYR A 5 12.45 -20.21 12.10
CA TYR A 5 12.75 -21.52 11.50
C TYR A 5 12.72 -22.67 12.53
N GLU A 6 13.39 -22.52 13.67
CA GLU A 6 13.41 -23.55 14.72
C GLU A 6 12.06 -23.69 15.43
N ARG A 7 11.32 -22.59 15.55
CA ARG A 7 9.95 -22.61 16.07
C ARG A 7 9.03 -23.46 15.19
N ILE A 8 9.05 -23.23 13.87
CA ILE A 8 8.24 -23.99 12.91
C ILE A 8 8.67 -25.47 12.88
N LYS A 9 9.97 -25.76 12.85
CA LYS A 9 10.46 -27.15 12.96
C LYS A 9 9.95 -27.85 14.21
N SER A 10 9.98 -27.17 15.36
CA SER A 10 9.51 -27.70 16.63
C SER A 10 8.01 -27.98 16.61
N GLU A 11 7.23 -27.08 16.02
CA GLU A 11 5.78 -27.23 15.86
C GLU A 11 5.41 -28.39 14.93
N CYS A 12 6.04 -28.49 13.77
CA CYS A 12 5.89 -29.61 12.84
C CYS A 12 6.29 -30.94 13.47
N LYS A 13 7.37 -30.94 14.27
CA LYS A 13 7.81 -32.11 15.04
C LYS A 13 6.78 -32.57 16.06
N GLN A 14 6.12 -31.64 16.77
CA GLN A 14 5.07 -31.95 17.73
C GLN A 14 3.81 -32.50 17.07
N LYS A 15 3.42 -31.93 15.93
CA LYS A 15 2.21 -32.31 15.18
C LYS A 15 2.40 -33.54 14.28
N GLY A 16 3.65 -33.91 13.95
CA GLY A 16 3.94 -35.01 13.03
C GLY A 16 3.55 -34.73 11.58
N VAL A 17 3.45 -33.45 11.19
CA VAL A 17 3.05 -33.01 9.84
C VAL A 17 4.18 -32.23 9.16
N LEU A 18 4.18 -32.23 7.83
CA LEU A 18 5.07 -31.37 7.05
C LEU A 18 4.54 -29.93 7.04
N TRP A 19 5.45 -28.96 7.00
CA TRP A 19 5.06 -27.56 6.95
C TRP A 19 4.39 -27.20 5.63
N GLU A 20 3.40 -26.33 5.72
CA GLU A 20 2.69 -25.72 4.61
C GLU A 20 2.75 -24.21 4.82
N ASP A 21 3.21 -23.49 3.79
CA ASP A 21 3.38 -22.05 3.85
C ASP A 21 2.02 -21.35 3.66
N GLU A 22 1.52 -20.70 4.71
CA GLU A 22 0.27 -19.95 4.70
C GLU A 22 0.40 -18.63 3.93
N ASP A 23 1.58 -18.01 3.95
CA ASP A 23 1.84 -16.72 3.29
C ASP A 23 2.01 -16.88 1.77
N PHE A 24 2.38 -18.08 1.31
CA PHE A 24 2.59 -18.39 -0.10
C PHE A 24 2.00 -19.77 -0.45
N PRO A 25 0.66 -19.84 -0.57
CA PRO A 25 -0.04 -21.12 -0.72
C PRO A 25 0.26 -21.78 -2.07
N ALA A 26 0.15 -23.10 -2.12
CA ALA A 26 0.36 -23.92 -3.32
C ALA A 26 -0.84 -23.85 -4.30
N THR A 27 -1.18 -22.64 -4.74
CA THR A 27 -2.32 -22.35 -5.63
C THR A 27 -1.87 -21.72 -6.95
N GLN A 28 -2.79 -21.64 -7.92
CA GLN A 28 -2.52 -21.01 -9.21
C GLN A 28 -2.17 -19.51 -9.07
N SER A 29 -2.79 -18.81 -8.11
CA SER A 29 -2.59 -17.38 -7.86
C SER A 29 -1.15 -17.04 -7.44
N SER A 30 -0.46 -17.97 -6.77
CA SER A 30 0.94 -17.82 -6.38
C SER A 30 1.89 -17.92 -7.59
N VAL A 31 1.42 -18.53 -8.69
CA VAL A 31 2.17 -18.61 -9.95
C VAL A 31 1.84 -17.42 -10.85
N PHE A 32 0.55 -17.20 -11.13
CA PHE A 32 0.06 -16.11 -11.96
C PHE A 32 -1.08 -15.37 -11.25
N TYR A 33 -0.97 -14.04 -11.18
CA TYR A 33 -1.99 -13.18 -10.58
C TYR A 33 -2.84 -12.47 -11.63
N HIS A 34 -2.31 -12.29 -12.85
CA HIS A 34 -3.03 -11.62 -13.95
C HIS A 34 -3.51 -12.61 -15.01
N GLN A 35 -2.72 -13.64 -15.31
CA GLN A 35 -2.99 -14.59 -16.40
C GLN A 35 -3.51 -15.94 -15.88
N THR A 36 -4.56 -16.48 -16.47
CA THR A 36 -4.99 -17.87 -16.21
C THR A 36 -4.52 -18.76 -17.36
N PRO A 37 -3.40 -19.51 -17.21
CA PRO A 37 -2.96 -20.42 -18.25
C PRO A 37 -3.98 -21.57 -18.44
N PRO A 38 -4.05 -22.19 -19.63
CA PRO A 38 -5.03 -23.24 -19.96
C PRO A 38 -4.75 -24.59 -19.27
N PHE A 39 -3.77 -24.66 -18.39
CA PHE A 39 -3.38 -25.85 -17.65
C PHE A 39 -3.17 -25.50 -16.17
N THR A 40 -3.41 -26.49 -15.30
CA THR A 40 -3.24 -26.35 -13.85
C THR A 40 -1.88 -26.88 -13.43
N PHE A 41 -1.20 -26.15 -12.53
CA PHE A 41 0.05 -26.63 -11.95
C PHE A 41 -0.20 -27.72 -10.90
N GLN A 42 0.58 -28.79 -10.96
CA GLN A 42 0.63 -29.78 -9.89
C GLN A 42 1.76 -29.44 -8.94
N TRP A 43 1.43 -29.07 -7.71
CA TRP A 43 2.44 -28.77 -6.69
C TRP A 43 2.93 -30.06 -6.04
N LYS A 44 4.22 -30.36 -6.20
CA LYS A 44 4.83 -31.58 -5.69
C LYS A 44 6.06 -31.29 -4.85
N ARG A 45 6.31 -32.12 -3.83
CA ARG A 45 7.54 -32.04 -3.03
C ARG A 45 8.68 -32.79 -3.75
N PRO A 46 9.97 -32.46 -3.52
CA PRO A 46 11.11 -33.12 -4.15
C PRO A 46 11.10 -34.65 -4.06
N HIS A 47 10.66 -35.20 -2.92
CA HIS A 47 10.51 -36.65 -2.70
C HIS A 47 9.46 -37.32 -3.59
N GLU A 48 8.51 -36.56 -4.14
CA GLU A 48 7.47 -37.06 -5.06
C GLU A 48 7.92 -36.97 -6.53
N ILE A 49 8.98 -36.22 -6.80
CA ILE A 49 9.53 -36.00 -8.15
C ILE A 49 10.69 -36.96 -8.40
N VAL A 50 11.59 -37.12 -7.43
CA VAL A 50 12.80 -37.95 -7.53
C VAL A 50 12.98 -38.78 -6.24
N SER A 51 13.53 -39.99 -6.36
CA SER A 51 13.70 -40.92 -5.25
C SER A 51 14.67 -40.44 -4.15
N ASN A 52 15.76 -39.78 -4.53
CA ASN A 52 16.78 -39.26 -3.60
C ASN A 52 17.03 -37.78 -3.89
N PRO A 53 16.20 -36.86 -3.36
CA PRO A 53 16.41 -35.43 -3.52
C PRO A 53 17.58 -34.96 -2.65
N VAL A 54 18.42 -34.08 -3.19
CA VAL A 54 19.53 -33.45 -2.48
C VAL A 54 19.27 -31.94 -2.43
N PHE A 55 19.57 -31.30 -1.30
CA PHE A 55 19.38 -29.85 -1.18
C PHE A 55 20.46 -29.12 -1.97
N VAL A 56 21.71 -29.25 -1.54
CA VAL A 56 22.91 -28.74 -2.24
C VAL A 56 23.88 -29.91 -2.45
N ASN A 57 24.38 -30.08 -3.68
CA ASN A 57 25.39 -31.08 -4.00
C ASN A 57 26.78 -30.43 -4.15
N ASP A 58 27.56 -30.43 -3.08
CA ASP A 58 28.91 -29.84 -3.08
C ASP A 58 29.97 -30.73 -3.75
N ALA A 59 29.67 -32.00 -3.99
CA ALA A 59 30.60 -32.93 -4.66
C ALA A 59 30.80 -32.61 -6.15
N SER A 60 29.80 -31.98 -6.79
CA SER A 60 29.93 -31.44 -8.13
C SER A 60 30.32 -29.97 -8.06
N ALA A 61 31.55 -29.62 -8.44
CA ALA A 61 31.97 -28.23 -8.65
C ALA A 61 31.25 -27.55 -9.86
N GLN A 62 30.15 -28.12 -10.32
CA GLN A 62 29.47 -27.83 -11.57
C GLN A 62 28.22 -27.02 -11.30
N PHE A 63 28.04 -25.95 -12.07
CA PHE A 63 26.79 -25.19 -12.09
C PHE A 63 25.90 -25.74 -13.21
N ASP A 64 24.90 -26.53 -12.83
CA ASP A 64 24.06 -27.32 -13.75
C ASP A 64 22.60 -26.82 -13.81
N ILE A 65 22.36 -25.57 -13.42
CA ILE A 65 21.03 -24.98 -13.37
C ILE A 65 20.62 -24.52 -14.76
N VAL A 66 19.41 -24.91 -15.17
CA VAL A 66 18.80 -24.48 -16.42
C VAL A 66 17.45 -23.81 -16.16
N PRO A 67 17.05 -22.83 -17.00
CA PRO A 67 15.71 -22.29 -16.92
C PRO A 67 14.71 -23.39 -17.28
N GLY A 68 13.63 -23.50 -16.50
CA GLY A 68 12.48 -24.33 -16.86
C GLY A 68 11.76 -23.79 -18.10
N LYS A 69 10.70 -24.47 -18.52
CA LYS A 69 9.87 -24.00 -19.65
C LYS A 69 9.29 -22.59 -19.42
N MET A 70 9.08 -22.23 -18.16
CA MET A 70 8.55 -20.94 -17.72
C MET A 70 9.52 -20.19 -16.79
N GLY A 71 10.76 -20.67 -16.66
CA GLY A 71 11.77 -20.08 -15.80
C GLY A 71 12.52 -18.92 -16.44
N ASP A 72 12.95 -17.97 -15.62
CA ASP A 72 13.62 -16.75 -16.05
C ASP A 72 15.13 -16.95 -16.26
N ARG A 73 15.62 -16.61 -17.45
CA ARG A 73 17.05 -16.74 -17.81
C ARG A 73 17.96 -15.77 -17.09
N TRP A 74 17.50 -14.54 -16.90
CA TRP A 74 18.26 -13.51 -16.22
C TRP A 74 18.60 -13.95 -14.79
N LEU A 75 17.69 -14.67 -14.14
CA LEU A 75 17.87 -15.23 -12.80
C LEU A 75 18.92 -16.36 -12.80
N VAL A 76 18.90 -17.28 -13.77
CA VAL A 76 19.95 -18.31 -13.95
C VAL A 76 21.34 -17.67 -14.00
N SER A 77 21.48 -16.58 -14.75
CA SER A 77 22.74 -15.86 -14.85
C SER A 77 23.18 -15.28 -13.49
N CYS A 78 22.26 -14.72 -12.70
CA CYS A 78 22.57 -14.21 -11.36
C CYS A 78 22.99 -15.33 -10.41
N LEU A 79 22.27 -16.46 -10.43
CA LEU A 79 22.61 -17.65 -9.64
C LEU A 79 23.97 -18.22 -10.02
N GLY A 80 24.36 -18.13 -11.29
CA GLY A 80 25.68 -18.52 -11.75
C GLY A 80 26.79 -17.69 -11.10
N VAL A 81 26.64 -16.36 -11.11
CA VAL A 81 27.59 -15.44 -10.46
C VAL A 81 27.66 -15.67 -8.94
N LEU A 82 26.50 -15.92 -8.31
CA LEU A 82 26.42 -16.26 -6.89
C LEU A 82 27.14 -17.58 -6.59
N TYR A 83 26.91 -18.63 -7.38
CA TYR A 83 27.52 -19.95 -7.18
C TYR A 83 29.05 -19.92 -7.37
N LEU A 84 29.56 -19.06 -8.25
CA LEU A 84 31.00 -18.80 -8.40
C LEU A 84 31.60 -18.11 -7.16
N SER A 85 30.78 -17.44 -6.36
CA SER A 85 31.16 -16.71 -5.14
C SER A 85 30.67 -17.50 -3.92
N LYS A 86 31.37 -18.60 -3.61
CA LYS A 86 30.90 -19.63 -2.66
C LYS A 86 30.62 -19.08 -1.26
N GLY A 87 31.35 -18.06 -0.82
CA GLY A 87 31.11 -17.40 0.45
C GLY A 87 29.74 -16.74 0.52
N LEU A 88 29.42 -15.93 -0.50
CA LEU A 88 28.11 -15.30 -0.64
C LEU A 88 27.00 -16.31 -0.91
N PHE A 89 27.29 -17.38 -1.66
CA PHE A 89 26.34 -18.47 -1.90
C PHE A 89 25.82 -19.07 -0.59
N TYR A 90 26.70 -19.43 0.36
CA TYR A 90 26.25 -20.00 1.64
C TYR A 90 25.64 -18.96 2.59
N ARG A 91 25.87 -17.67 2.36
CA ARG A 91 25.13 -16.61 3.04
C ARG A 91 23.66 -16.64 2.62
N VAL A 92 23.37 -16.78 1.33
CA VAL A 92 22.01 -16.84 0.76
C VAL A 92 21.34 -18.20 0.97
N VAL A 93 22.10 -19.28 0.78
CA VAL A 93 21.66 -20.68 0.83
C VAL A 93 22.40 -21.38 1.97
N PRO A 94 21.90 -21.30 3.22
CA PRO A 94 22.53 -21.97 4.35
C PRO A 94 22.66 -23.49 4.13
N ALA A 95 23.87 -24.02 4.32
CA ALA A 95 24.21 -25.43 4.09
C ALA A 95 23.68 -26.38 5.18
N ASP A 96 23.09 -25.87 6.26
CA ASP A 96 22.57 -26.64 7.40
C ASP A 96 21.20 -27.29 7.14
N GLN A 97 20.81 -27.41 5.87
CA GLN A 97 19.52 -27.88 5.42
C GLN A 97 19.67 -29.08 4.49
N ASN A 98 18.83 -30.09 4.68
CA ASN A 98 18.84 -31.31 3.89
C ASN A 98 17.43 -31.92 3.79
N PHE A 99 17.30 -32.93 2.93
CA PHE A 99 16.10 -33.74 2.82
C PHE A 99 16.13 -35.00 3.71
N ASP A 100 17.25 -35.23 4.41
CA ASP A 100 17.42 -36.37 5.31
C ASP A 100 16.61 -36.20 6.61
N LYS A 101 16.38 -37.32 7.31
CA LYS A 101 15.61 -37.29 8.57
C LYS A 101 16.43 -36.64 9.70
N PRO A 102 15.85 -35.74 10.52
CA PRO A 102 14.43 -35.36 10.54
C PRO A 102 14.07 -34.25 9.54
N TYR A 103 13.13 -34.57 8.65
CA TYR A 103 12.63 -33.71 7.57
C TYR A 103 11.22 -33.21 7.91
N TYR A 104 11.00 -31.89 7.76
CA TYR A 104 9.73 -31.21 8.08
C TYR A 104 9.18 -30.37 6.94
N GLY A 105 9.78 -30.42 5.74
CA GLY A 105 9.29 -29.70 4.56
C GLY A 105 9.41 -28.16 4.63
N VAL A 106 10.34 -27.63 5.44
CA VAL A 106 10.61 -26.19 5.61
C VAL A 106 12.06 -25.88 5.25
N PHE A 107 12.26 -24.89 4.38
CA PHE A 107 13.56 -24.38 3.98
C PHE A 107 13.65 -22.87 4.21
N ARG A 108 14.86 -22.37 4.40
CA ARG A 108 15.19 -20.97 4.63
C ARG A 108 16.21 -20.47 3.64
N PHE A 109 16.06 -19.22 3.23
CA PHE A 109 16.99 -18.48 2.40
C PHE A 109 17.20 -17.10 2.99
N ARG A 110 18.36 -16.49 2.76
CA ARG A 110 18.63 -15.11 3.16
C ARG A 110 18.75 -14.26 1.92
N LEU A 111 17.85 -13.31 1.77
CA LEU A 111 17.79 -12.42 0.61
C LEU A 111 17.99 -10.99 1.08
N TRP A 112 18.76 -10.22 0.34
CA TRP A 112 18.89 -8.80 0.60
C TRP A 112 17.66 -8.08 0.06
N TRP A 113 16.92 -7.41 0.95
CA TRP A 113 15.68 -6.74 0.61
C TRP A 113 15.62 -5.39 1.30
N CYS A 114 15.40 -4.31 0.54
CA CYS A 114 15.15 -2.97 1.08
C CYS A 114 16.21 -2.44 2.09
N GLY A 115 17.47 -2.89 1.98
CA GLY A 115 18.57 -2.43 2.82
C GLY A 115 18.93 -3.36 3.99
N GLU A 116 18.29 -4.52 4.11
CA GLU A 116 18.59 -5.50 5.15
C GLU A 116 18.59 -6.95 4.63
N TRP A 117 19.25 -7.85 5.37
CA TRP A 117 19.20 -9.29 5.08
C TRP A 117 17.97 -9.90 5.73
N LEU A 118 17.02 -10.34 4.92
CA LEU A 118 15.77 -10.95 5.36
C LEU A 118 15.85 -12.49 5.25
N GLU A 119 15.50 -13.21 6.32
CA GLU A 119 15.36 -14.66 6.30
C GLU A 119 13.96 -15.04 5.82
N VAL A 120 13.87 -15.63 4.64
CA VAL A 120 12.61 -16.05 3.99
C VAL A 120 12.44 -17.55 4.15
N LEU A 121 11.30 -17.95 4.72
CA LEU A 121 10.93 -19.36 4.90
C LEU A 121 9.95 -19.77 3.81
N VAL A 122 10.18 -20.93 3.20
CA VAL A 122 9.32 -21.54 2.18
C VAL A 122 9.14 -23.03 2.42
N ASP A 123 7.93 -23.53 2.15
CA ASP A 123 7.72 -24.96 2.05
C ASP A 123 8.32 -25.50 0.75
N ASP A 124 8.56 -26.80 0.67
CA ASP A 124 9.18 -27.43 -0.50
C ASP A 124 8.22 -27.91 -1.59
N ARG A 125 6.96 -27.49 -1.57
CA ARG A 125 6.06 -27.75 -2.71
C ARG A 125 6.50 -26.87 -3.88
N LEU A 126 6.84 -27.50 -5.01
CA LEU A 126 7.26 -26.82 -6.23
C LEU A 126 6.23 -27.06 -7.36
N PRO A 127 5.95 -26.06 -8.21
CA PRO A 127 5.02 -26.20 -9.32
C PRO A 127 5.61 -27.09 -10.43
N THR A 128 4.85 -28.12 -10.82
CA THR A 128 5.23 -29.08 -11.86
C THR A 128 4.18 -29.18 -12.97
N ILE A 129 4.63 -29.49 -14.17
CA ILE A 129 3.80 -29.84 -15.34
C ILE A 129 4.22 -31.25 -15.77
N ASN A 130 3.27 -32.19 -15.79
CA ASN A 130 3.51 -33.60 -16.13
C ASN A 130 4.66 -34.24 -15.29
N GLY A 131 4.75 -33.88 -14.01
CA GLY A 131 5.78 -34.39 -13.10
C GLY A 131 7.19 -33.83 -13.29
N LYS A 132 7.37 -32.80 -14.14
CA LYS A 132 8.63 -32.05 -14.29
C LYS A 132 8.48 -30.63 -13.77
N LEU A 133 9.54 -30.06 -13.20
CA LEU A 133 9.52 -28.68 -12.70
C LEU A 133 9.23 -27.68 -13.84
N ALA A 134 8.36 -26.71 -13.57
CA ALA A 134 7.97 -25.70 -14.55
C ALA A 134 9.01 -24.57 -14.67
N PHE A 135 9.67 -24.23 -13.56
CA PHE A 135 10.66 -23.16 -13.43
C PHE A 135 12.08 -23.72 -13.24
N LEU A 136 12.96 -23.04 -12.49
CA LEU A 136 14.37 -23.43 -12.35
C LEU A 136 14.53 -24.87 -11.87
N GLN A 137 15.40 -25.59 -12.56
CA GLN A 137 15.73 -26.98 -12.25
C GLN A 137 17.21 -27.26 -12.52
N ALA A 138 17.77 -28.20 -11.78
CA ALA A 138 19.07 -28.78 -12.08
C ALA A 138 18.93 -29.82 -13.20
N GLN A 139 19.88 -29.84 -14.14
CA GLN A 139 19.81 -30.74 -15.30
C GLN A 139 20.40 -32.12 -15.02
N ASN A 140 21.54 -32.19 -14.34
CA ASN A 140 22.30 -33.43 -14.15
C ASN A 140 22.29 -33.90 -12.69
N THR A 141 22.13 -32.97 -11.75
CA THR A 141 22.05 -33.26 -10.32
C THR A 141 20.60 -33.27 -9.84
N ASN A 142 20.30 -34.09 -8.82
CA ASN A 142 19.00 -34.09 -8.13
C ASN A 142 18.93 -32.95 -7.09
N SER A 143 19.46 -31.79 -7.43
CA SER A 143 19.64 -30.64 -6.54
C SER A 143 18.43 -29.71 -6.60
N PHE A 144 17.79 -29.42 -5.45
CA PHE A 144 16.54 -28.66 -5.40
C PHE A 144 16.66 -27.24 -4.81
N TRP A 145 17.84 -26.84 -4.31
CA TRP A 145 18.04 -25.46 -3.86
C TRP A 145 17.68 -24.38 -4.91
N PRO A 146 17.87 -24.55 -6.24
CA PRO A 146 17.56 -23.48 -7.20
C PRO A 146 16.07 -23.18 -7.27
N GLY A 147 15.23 -24.22 -7.38
CA GLY A 147 13.78 -24.05 -7.44
C GLY A 147 13.18 -23.55 -6.14
N LEU A 148 13.76 -23.94 -5.00
CA LEU A 148 13.34 -23.43 -3.68
C LEU A 148 13.77 -21.98 -3.44
N LEU A 149 14.97 -21.60 -3.90
CA LEU A 149 15.43 -20.21 -3.85
C LEU A 149 14.58 -19.31 -4.75
N GLU A 150 14.26 -19.78 -5.97
CA GLU A 150 13.34 -19.09 -6.87
C GLU A 150 11.97 -18.89 -6.23
N LYS A 151 11.46 -19.91 -5.53
CA LYS A 151 10.21 -19.80 -4.76
C LYS A 151 10.29 -18.74 -3.66
N ALA A 152 11.37 -18.73 -2.88
CA ALA A 152 11.58 -17.74 -1.83
C ALA A 152 11.66 -16.32 -2.41
N TYR A 153 12.29 -16.18 -3.58
CA TYR A 153 12.36 -14.92 -4.29
C TYR A 153 10.98 -14.51 -4.85
N ALA A 154 10.24 -15.43 -5.48
CA ALA A 154 8.86 -15.22 -5.92
C ALA A 154 7.94 -14.79 -4.77
N LYS A 155 8.09 -15.38 -3.58
CA LYS A 155 7.35 -15.00 -2.37
C LYS A 155 7.59 -13.54 -1.98
N LEU A 156 8.83 -13.04 -2.06
CA LEU A 156 9.13 -11.62 -1.78
C LEU A 156 8.53 -10.68 -2.83
N HIS A 157 8.50 -11.09 -4.09
CA HIS A 157 7.90 -10.34 -5.19
C HIS A 157 6.36 -10.51 -5.26
N GLY A 158 5.79 -11.43 -4.49
CA GLY A 158 4.35 -11.73 -4.39
C GLY A 158 3.85 -12.86 -5.29
N SER A 159 4.54 -13.19 -6.39
CA SER A 159 4.21 -14.31 -7.28
C SER A 159 5.39 -14.70 -8.17
N TYR A 160 5.33 -15.86 -8.83
CA TYR A 160 6.30 -16.22 -9.88
C TYR A 160 6.20 -15.29 -11.10
N GLU A 161 4.99 -14.85 -11.47
CA GLU A 161 4.78 -13.92 -12.58
C GLU A 161 5.48 -12.58 -12.37
N ALA A 162 5.55 -12.09 -11.13
CA ALA A 162 6.24 -10.83 -10.81
C ALA A 162 7.74 -10.87 -11.14
N LEU A 163 8.37 -12.06 -11.18
CA LEU A 163 9.78 -12.22 -11.53
C LEU A 163 10.09 -11.88 -12.99
N LYS A 164 9.09 -11.92 -13.89
CA LYS A 164 9.26 -11.55 -15.30
C LYS A 164 9.65 -10.07 -15.49
N TYR A 165 9.27 -9.22 -14.53
CA TYR A 165 9.60 -7.79 -14.54
C TYR A 165 10.95 -7.49 -13.86
N GLY A 166 11.62 -8.50 -13.30
CA GLY A 166 12.92 -8.35 -12.68
C GLY A 166 14.01 -8.02 -13.68
N THR A 167 14.97 -7.19 -13.27
CA THR A 167 16.19 -6.95 -14.03
C THR A 167 17.36 -7.71 -13.44
N LEU A 168 18.37 -7.96 -14.26
CA LEU A 168 19.55 -8.67 -13.84
C LEU A 168 20.32 -7.92 -12.73
N LEU A 169 20.41 -6.59 -12.81
CA LEU A 169 21.09 -5.77 -11.81
C LEU A 169 20.38 -5.81 -10.46
N ASP A 170 19.04 -5.89 -10.44
CA ASP A 170 18.27 -6.03 -9.21
C ASP A 170 18.50 -7.40 -8.57
N GLY A 171 18.51 -8.47 -9.37
CA GLY A 171 18.82 -9.82 -8.88
C GLY A 171 20.22 -9.96 -8.30
N LEU A 172 21.22 -9.39 -8.97
CA LEU A 172 22.59 -9.36 -8.45
C LEU A 172 22.66 -8.59 -7.12
N ALA A 173 21.96 -7.46 -7.00
CA ALA A 173 21.90 -6.70 -5.75
C ALA A 173 21.23 -7.50 -4.62
N ASP A 174 20.11 -8.16 -4.90
CA ASP A 174 19.31 -8.90 -3.91
C ASP A 174 20.00 -10.20 -3.44
N LEU A 175 20.74 -10.85 -4.33
CA LEU A 175 21.46 -12.10 -3.99
C LEU A 175 22.81 -11.84 -3.34
N THR A 176 23.40 -10.65 -3.47
CA THR A 176 24.73 -10.37 -2.94
C THR A 176 24.74 -9.34 -1.82
N GLY A 177 23.69 -8.52 -1.70
CA GLY A 177 23.64 -7.36 -0.80
C GLY A 177 24.40 -6.12 -1.28
N GLY A 178 25.06 -6.21 -2.45
CA GLY A 178 25.86 -5.13 -3.00
C GLY A 178 25.06 -3.99 -3.64
N ILE A 179 25.78 -2.93 -4.02
CA ILE A 179 25.28 -1.91 -4.96
C ILE A 179 25.71 -2.31 -6.36
N THR A 180 24.76 -2.32 -7.29
CA THR A 180 25.01 -2.67 -8.69
C THR A 180 25.18 -1.43 -9.55
N GLU A 181 26.16 -1.44 -10.44
CA GLU A 181 26.48 -0.38 -11.40
C GLU A 181 26.66 -1.01 -12.78
N SER A 182 26.11 -0.38 -13.83
CA SER A 182 26.33 -0.78 -15.22
C SER A 182 27.17 0.27 -15.94
N ILE A 183 28.33 -0.15 -16.44
CA ILE A 183 29.29 0.70 -17.14
C ILE A 183 29.32 0.28 -18.60
N SER A 184 28.87 1.15 -19.51
CA SER A 184 28.95 0.90 -20.95
C SER A 184 30.41 0.88 -21.41
N ILE A 185 30.79 -0.17 -22.15
CA ILE A 185 32.16 -0.36 -22.66
C ILE A 185 32.44 0.57 -23.85
N LYS A 186 31.42 0.79 -24.69
CA LYS A 186 31.45 1.69 -25.85
C LYS A 186 30.42 2.80 -25.64
N MET A 187 30.80 4.05 -25.91
CA MET A 187 29.88 5.18 -26.03
C MET A 187 30.26 5.99 -27.27
N ASP A 188 29.31 6.23 -28.16
CA ASP A 188 29.50 6.94 -29.44
C ASP A 188 30.74 6.47 -30.22
N SER A 189 30.96 5.15 -30.26
CA SER A 189 32.09 4.49 -30.94
C SER A 189 33.47 4.66 -30.30
N ASN A 190 33.60 5.40 -29.19
CA ASN A 190 34.83 5.47 -28.40
C ASN A 190 34.84 4.42 -27.28
N ILE A 191 35.98 3.73 -27.11
CA ILE A 191 36.20 2.80 -26.01
C ILE A 191 36.44 3.62 -24.74
N LEU A 192 35.50 3.59 -23.81
CA LEU A 192 35.58 4.36 -22.55
C LEU A 192 36.52 3.72 -21.54
N ILE A 193 36.63 2.40 -21.58
CA ILE A 193 37.34 1.61 -20.57
C ILE A 193 38.80 1.45 -20.97
N ARG A 194 39.69 1.88 -20.08
CA ARG A 194 41.13 1.66 -20.21
C ARG A 194 41.58 0.57 -19.23
N PRO A 195 42.66 -0.18 -19.53
CA PRO A 195 43.18 -1.21 -18.63
C PRO A 195 43.43 -0.74 -17.18
N PRO A 196 43.95 0.48 -16.91
CA PRO A 196 44.14 0.96 -15.54
C PRO A 196 42.84 1.11 -14.74
N LEU A 197 41.73 1.50 -15.40
CA LEU A 197 40.42 1.59 -14.75
C LEU A 197 39.94 0.20 -14.35
N LEU A 198 40.06 -0.78 -15.25
CA LEU A 198 39.65 -2.15 -14.99
C LEU A 198 40.47 -2.79 -13.87
N HIS A 199 41.79 -2.54 -13.86
CA HIS A 199 42.67 -2.94 -12.76
C HIS A 199 42.23 -2.34 -11.43
N ASN A 200 41.92 -1.03 -11.41
CA ASN A 200 41.44 -0.36 -10.20
C ASN A 200 40.13 -0.95 -9.69
N LEU A 201 39.21 -1.33 -10.58
CA LEU A 201 37.96 -2.00 -10.19
C LEU A 201 38.24 -3.38 -9.60
N LEU A 202 39.13 -4.17 -10.21
CA LEU A 202 39.51 -5.52 -9.74
C LEU A 202 40.26 -5.53 -8.41
N ASP A 203 40.88 -4.42 -8.02
CA ASP A 203 41.56 -4.23 -6.74
C ASP A 203 40.61 -3.81 -5.59
N THR A 204 39.33 -3.57 -5.91
CA THR A 204 38.29 -3.29 -4.90
C THR A 204 37.54 -4.54 -4.45
N THR A 205 36.79 -4.45 -3.35
CA THR A 205 35.82 -5.48 -2.90
C THR A 205 34.57 -5.52 -3.80
N SER A 206 34.75 -5.70 -5.10
CA SER A 206 33.66 -5.70 -6.08
C SER A 206 33.72 -6.94 -6.97
N ILE A 207 32.55 -7.50 -7.30
CA ILE A 207 32.43 -8.56 -8.29
C ILE A 207 32.14 -7.90 -9.64
N ILE A 208 32.95 -8.20 -10.65
CA ILE A 208 32.82 -7.60 -11.97
C ILE A 208 32.40 -8.71 -12.94
N THR A 209 31.39 -8.42 -13.74
CA THR A 209 30.91 -9.29 -14.79
C THR A 209 30.80 -8.55 -16.11
N CYS A 210 30.91 -9.27 -17.21
CA CYS A 210 30.78 -8.75 -18.58
C CYS A 210 29.53 -9.35 -19.21
N THR A 211 28.71 -8.51 -19.86
CA THR A 211 27.49 -8.95 -20.54
C THR A 211 27.29 -8.28 -21.89
N ILE A 212 26.47 -8.93 -22.72
CA ILE A 212 26.02 -8.45 -24.02
C ILE A 212 24.54 -8.14 -23.90
N ASN A 213 24.19 -6.87 -24.06
CA ASN A 213 22.82 -6.38 -24.06
C ASN A 213 22.46 -5.92 -25.48
N ASN A 214 21.51 -6.59 -26.12
CA ASN A 214 20.95 -6.12 -27.38
C ASN A 214 19.89 -5.08 -27.02
N GLY A 215 20.12 -3.81 -27.36
CA GLY A 215 19.27 -2.66 -26.99
C GLY A 215 17.82 -2.66 -27.48
N THR A 216 17.30 -3.79 -27.97
CA THR A 216 15.88 -4.02 -28.23
C THR A 216 15.30 -4.84 -27.09
N MET A 217 14.20 -4.37 -26.50
CA MET A 217 13.32 -5.17 -25.65
C MET A 217 12.88 -6.45 -26.38
N THR A 218 13.72 -7.47 -26.37
CA THR A 218 13.40 -8.80 -26.90
C THR A 218 13.37 -9.79 -25.75
N GLN A 219 12.38 -9.58 -24.89
CA GLN A 219 11.80 -10.60 -23.98
C GLN A 219 11.11 -11.75 -24.77
N ILE A 220 11.26 -11.82 -26.11
CA ILE A 220 10.43 -12.66 -27.00
C ILE A 220 11.16 -13.91 -27.52
N ARG A 221 12.50 -14.01 -27.40
CA ARG A 221 13.22 -15.19 -27.92
C ARG A 221 13.80 -16.06 -26.79
N ASN A 222 13.10 -17.15 -26.50
CA ASN A 222 13.58 -18.28 -25.70
C ASN A 222 14.68 -19.11 -26.39
N GLN A 223 15.54 -18.53 -27.23
CA GLN A 223 16.71 -19.22 -27.79
C GLN A 223 17.99 -18.49 -27.38
N THR A 224 19.03 -19.24 -27.03
CA THR A 224 20.34 -18.69 -26.65
C THR A 224 21.07 -18.32 -27.93
N GLU A 225 21.08 -17.03 -28.29
CA GLU A 225 21.93 -16.55 -29.37
C GLU A 225 23.39 -16.60 -28.88
N ALA A 226 24.18 -17.49 -29.49
CA ALA A 226 25.61 -17.55 -29.30
C ALA A 226 26.27 -16.79 -30.46
N LEU A 227 27.23 -15.94 -30.14
CA LEU A 227 28.11 -15.34 -31.13
C LEU A 227 28.98 -16.41 -31.81
N PRO A 228 29.52 -16.15 -33.01
CA PRO A 228 30.44 -17.07 -33.69
C PRO A 228 31.68 -17.44 -32.87
N ASN A 229 32.07 -16.56 -31.93
CA ASN A 229 33.18 -16.76 -31.01
C ASN A 229 32.84 -17.62 -29.77
N GLY A 230 31.60 -18.13 -29.67
CA GLY A 230 31.13 -18.98 -28.57
C GLY A 230 30.63 -18.22 -27.33
N ILE A 231 30.56 -16.88 -27.35
CA ILE A 231 30.01 -16.08 -26.25
C ILE A 231 28.49 -15.98 -26.37
N HIS A 232 27.77 -16.21 -25.28
CA HIS A 232 26.32 -16.18 -25.24
C HIS A 232 25.78 -14.82 -24.80
N VAL A 233 24.72 -14.37 -25.47
CA VAL A 233 24.03 -13.10 -25.16
C VAL A 233 23.18 -13.27 -23.90
N GLY A 234 23.16 -12.25 -23.03
CA GLY A 234 22.35 -12.22 -21.80
C GLY A 234 22.87 -13.09 -20.64
N ILE A 235 24.12 -13.55 -20.70
CA ILE A 235 24.80 -14.26 -19.62
C ILE A 235 25.95 -13.41 -19.08
N ASN A 236 26.09 -13.37 -17.76
CA ASN A 236 27.21 -12.72 -17.09
C ASN A 236 28.44 -13.60 -17.00
N TYR A 237 29.49 -13.17 -17.68
CA TYR A 237 30.82 -13.76 -17.59
C TYR A 237 31.57 -13.07 -16.46
N ARG A 238 32.03 -13.82 -15.47
CA ARG A 238 32.77 -13.26 -14.34
C ARG A 238 34.18 -12.87 -14.78
N LEU A 239 34.58 -11.65 -14.48
CA LEU A 239 35.93 -11.16 -14.69
C LEU A 239 36.80 -11.50 -13.48
N CYS A 240 37.73 -12.43 -13.64
CA CYS A 240 38.54 -12.95 -12.53
C CYS A 240 39.82 -12.14 -12.32
N SER A 241 40.57 -11.86 -13.39
CA SER A 241 41.84 -11.15 -13.30
C SER A 241 42.27 -10.59 -14.65
N MET A 242 43.30 -9.75 -14.63
CA MET A 242 43.93 -9.18 -15.82
C MET A 242 45.44 -9.39 -15.72
N ASP A 243 46.08 -9.81 -16.81
CA ASP A 243 47.51 -10.10 -16.86
C ASP A 243 48.10 -9.62 -18.19
N LYS A 244 49.42 -9.57 -18.29
CA LYS A 244 50.16 -9.25 -19.52
C LYS A 244 50.89 -10.50 -19.99
N ALA A 245 50.79 -10.80 -21.27
CA ALA A 245 51.59 -11.83 -21.92
C ALA A 245 52.67 -11.18 -22.78
N GLU A 246 53.92 -11.57 -22.58
CA GLU A 246 55.04 -11.16 -23.42
C GLU A 246 55.21 -12.13 -24.60
N THR A 247 55.19 -11.60 -25.81
CA THR A 247 55.42 -12.38 -27.03
C THR A 247 56.90 -12.61 -27.25
N ILE A 248 57.24 -13.62 -28.06
CA ILE A 248 58.63 -13.94 -28.44
C ILE A 248 59.31 -12.76 -29.15
N MET A 249 58.54 -11.88 -29.79
CA MET A 249 59.05 -10.67 -30.46
C MET A 249 59.23 -9.46 -29.54
N GLY A 250 58.94 -9.59 -28.24
CA GLY A 250 59.06 -8.52 -27.24
C GLY A 250 57.83 -7.63 -27.10
N ASP A 251 56.77 -7.85 -27.89
CA ASP A 251 55.50 -7.13 -27.74
C ASP A 251 54.72 -7.66 -26.53
N THR A 252 54.03 -6.76 -25.82
CA THR A 252 53.18 -7.12 -24.67
C THR A 252 51.70 -7.05 -25.03
N VAL A 253 50.95 -8.11 -24.72
CA VAL A 253 49.51 -8.21 -24.97
C VAL A 253 48.78 -8.23 -23.63
N GLN A 254 47.80 -7.34 -23.47
CA GLN A 254 46.96 -7.31 -22.28
C GLN A 254 45.86 -8.36 -22.40
N LEU A 255 45.87 -9.34 -21.50
CA LEU A 255 44.91 -10.44 -21.44
C LEU A 255 43.98 -10.29 -20.24
N VAL A 256 42.77 -10.79 -20.43
CA VAL A 256 41.67 -10.70 -19.48
C VAL A 256 41.14 -12.12 -19.24
N ARG A 257 41.07 -12.54 -17.97
CA ARG A 257 40.57 -13.86 -17.58
C ARG A 257 39.10 -13.78 -17.26
N LEU A 258 38.29 -14.50 -18.03
CA LEU A 258 36.84 -14.57 -17.89
C LEU A 258 36.42 -15.99 -17.54
N ARG A 259 35.37 -16.10 -16.72
CA ARG A 259 34.77 -17.37 -16.34
C ARG A 259 33.31 -17.39 -16.75
N ASN A 260 32.93 -18.40 -17.53
CA ASN A 260 31.54 -18.65 -17.87
C ASN A 260 30.90 -19.51 -16.77
N PRO A 261 29.88 -19.02 -16.04
CA PRO A 261 29.19 -19.83 -15.05
C PRO A 261 28.44 -21.03 -15.67
N LEU A 262 28.05 -20.97 -16.94
CA LEU A 262 27.24 -21.98 -17.65
C LEU A 262 28.05 -22.87 -18.59
N ALA A 263 29.38 -22.92 -18.44
CA ALA A 263 30.29 -23.55 -19.40
C ALA A 263 30.07 -25.05 -19.67
N GLN A 264 29.38 -25.78 -18.79
CA GLN A 264 29.25 -27.25 -18.86
C GLN A 264 27.83 -27.72 -19.19
N THR A 265 26.83 -26.91 -18.89
CA THR A 265 25.41 -27.14 -19.19
C THR A 265 25.11 -26.94 -20.68
N LEU A 266 25.89 -26.09 -21.35
CA LEU A 266 25.85 -25.85 -22.78
C LEU A 266 26.85 -26.81 -23.47
N SER A 267 26.43 -27.48 -24.55
CA SER A 267 27.16 -28.54 -25.29
C SER A 267 28.69 -28.36 -25.37
N LYS A 268 29.46 -29.46 -25.43
CA LYS A 268 30.94 -29.53 -25.60
C LYS A 268 31.53 -28.63 -26.72
N SER A 269 30.71 -28.13 -27.63
CA SER A 269 31.07 -27.18 -28.69
C SER A 269 30.99 -25.69 -28.28
N SER A 270 30.69 -25.37 -27.01
CA SER A 270 30.36 -24.01 -26.53
C SER A 270 31.48 -23.30 -25.73
N SER A 271 32.69 -23.85 -25.72
CA SER A 271 33.85 -23.14 -25.19
C SER A 271 34.22 -21.99 -26.12
N PHE A 272 34.61 -20.83 -25.55
CA PHE A 272 35.14 -19.70 -26.31
C PHE A 272 36.21 -20.19 -27.30
N ASN A 273 35.98 -19.97 -28.59
CA ASN A 273 36.83 -20.46 -29.69
C ASN A 273 37.58 -19.30 -30.37
N GLY A 274 37.57 -18.11 -29.76
CA GLY A 274 38.26 -16.93 -30.25
C GLY A 274 39.76 -16.94 -29.96
N ASP A 275 40.39 -15.80 -30.23
CA ASP A 275 41.82 -15.64 -30.01
C ASP A 275 42.17 -15.75 -28.52
N TRP A 276 43.31 -16.38 -28.20
CA TRP A 276 43.74 -16.74 -26.82
C TRP A 276 42.88 -17.77 -26.08
N SER A 277 41.93 -18.43 -26.76
CA SER A 277 41.32 -19.67 -26.24
C SER A 277 42.38 -20.76 -26.00
N SER A 278 42.12 -21.74 -25.14
CA SER A 278 43.10 -22.78 -24.76
C SER A 278 43.69 -23.56 -25.94
N PHE A 279 42.98 -23.60 -27.07
CA PHE A 279 43.36 -24.28 -28.31
C PHE A 279 43.80 -23.33 -29.44
N SER A 280 43.86 -22.01 -29.20
CA SER A 280 44.27 -21.03 -30.20
C SER A 280 45.77 -21.15 -30.54
N SER A 281 46.12 -20.96 -31.81
CA SER A 281 47.51 -20.86 -32.28
C SER A 281 48.24 -19.62 -31.74
N SER A 282 47.53 -18.65 -31.17
CA SER A 282 48.15 -17.46 -30.58
C SER A 282 49.05 -17.74 -29.40
N TRP A 283 48.87 -18.86 -28.71
CA TRP A 283 49.78 -19.31 -27.67
C TRP A 283 51.16 -19.72 -28.20
N GLU A 284 51.30 -19.95 -29.52
CA GLU A 284 52.60 -20.19 -30.16
C GLU A 284 53.46 -18.92 -30.25
N ARG A 285 52.83 -17.73 -30.11
CA ARG A 285 53.53 -16.43 -30.11
C ARG A 285 54.20 -16.11 -28.78
N VAL A 286 54.00 -16.94 -27.75
CA VAL A 286 54.48 -16.74 -26.37
C VAL A 286 55.41 -17.88 -25.99
N THR A 287 56.38 -17.63 -25.10
CA THR A 287 57.29 -18.68 -24.63
C THR A 287 56.54 -19.77 -23.86
N MET A 288 57.07 -21.01 -23.87
CA MET A 288 56.41 -22.15 -23.20
C MET A 288 56.25 -21.94 -21.68
N ASN A 289 57.21 -21.27 -21.04
CA ASN A 289 57.14 -20.94 -19.61
C ASN A 289 55.99 -19.98 -19.31
N GLU A 290 55.84 -18.93 -20.12
CA GLU A 290 54.80 -17.92 -19.94
C GLU A 290 53.41 -18.46 -20.31
N ARG A 291 53.34 -19.34 -21.32
CA ARG A 291 52.13 -20.11 -21.64
C ARG A 291 51.69 -20.98 -20.47
N ASN A 292 52.59 -21.75 -19.87
CA ASN A 292 52.26 -22.63 -18.75
C ASN A 292 51.84 -21.80 -17.52
N ARG A 293 52.51 -20.68 -17.23
CA ARG A 293 52.12 -19.74 -16.16
C ARG A 293 50.66 -19.30 -16.28
N LEU A 294 50.19 -19.00 -17.50
CA LEU A 294 48.84 -18.48 -17.73
C LEU A 294 47.78 -19.58 -17.89
N ILE A 295 48.12 -20.74 -18.48
CA ILE A 295 47.16 -21.82 -18.74
C ILE A 295 46.96 -22.73 -17.52
N GLU A 296 48.01 -23.05 -16.76
CA GLU A 296 47.88 -23.93 -15.58
C GLU A 296 47.05 -23.30 -14.46
N GLN A 297 46.86 -21.98 -14.49
CA GLN A 297 46.03 -21.23 -13.55
C GLN A 297 44.53 -21.26 -13.88
N LEU A 298 44.12 -21.80 -15.03
CA LEU A 298 42.72 -21.80 -15.45
C LEU A 298 41.93 -22.93 -14.78
N ASP A 299 40.86 -22.55 -14.09
CA ASP A 299 39.83 -23.48 -13.63
C ASP A 299 38.88 -23.89 -14.77
N GLN A 300 38.05 -24.90 -14.51
CA GLN A 300 37.02 -25.33 -15.47
C GLN A 300 36.04 -24.19 -15.80
N GLY A 301 35.90 -23.90 -17.10
CA GLY A 301 35.02 -22.83 -17.60
C GLY A 301 35.67 -21.44 -17.64
N GLU A 302 36.95 -21.34 -17.25
CA GLU A 302 37.77 -20.13 -17.42
C GLU A 302 38.48 -20.12 -18.77
N PHE A 303 38.64 -18.93 -19.33
CA PHE A 303 39.39 -18.72 -20.56
C PHE A 303 40.03 -17.32 -20.58
N TRP A 304 41.09 -17.18 -21.36
CA TRP A 304 41.71 -15.89 -21.64
C TRP A 304 41.13 -15.28 -22.91
N MET A 305 41.02 -13.96 -22.92
CA MET A 305 40.65 -13.15 -24.07
C MET A 305 41.54 -11.90 -24.09
N SER A 306 41.87 -11.37 -25.26
CA SER A 306 42.57 -10.08 -25.32
C SER A 306 41.66 -8.96 -24.80
N PHE A 307 42.24 -7.93 -24.17
CA PHE A 307 41.47 -6.76 -23.74
C PHE A 307 40.76 -6.09 -24.93
N PHE A 308 41.41 -6.07 -26.10
CA PHE A 308 40.82 -5.56 -27.32
C PHE A 308 39.57 -6.35 -27.73
N ASP A 309 39.65 -7.68 -27.79
CA ASP A 309 38.50 -8.52 -28.17
C ASP A 309 37.36 -8.42 -27.16
N MET A 310 37.68 -8.26 -25.86
CA MET A 310 36.70 -8.02 -24.81
C MET A 310 35.92 -6.74 -25.10
N THR A 311 36.63 -5.64 -25.42
CA THR A 311 35.97 -4.37 -25.76
C THR A 311 35.15 -4.43 -27.04
N GLN A 312 35.46 -5.34 -27.97
CA GLN A 312 34.69 -5.51 -29.20
C GLN A 312 33.47 -6.42 -29.02
N THR A 313 33.59 -7.45 -28.17
CA THR A 313 32.59 -8.49 -27.97
C THR A 313 31.52 -8.07 -26.96
N PHE A 314 31.91 -7.53 -25.81
CA PHE A 314 30.99 -7.17 -24.73
C PHE A 314 30.49 -5.74 -24.86
N THR A 315 29.30 -5.49 -24.30
CA THR A 315 28.64 -4.17 -24.38
C THR A 315 28.73 -3.40 -23.07
N HIS A 316 28.58 -4.10 -21.94
CA HIS A 316 28.50 -3.51 -20.60
C HIS A 316 29.34 -4.33 -19.62
N LEU A 317 29.98 -3.64 -18.68
CA LEU A 317 30.47 -4.21 -17.44
C LEU A 317 29.42 -3.99 -16.35
N GLU A 318 29.04 -5.06 -15.67
CA GLU A 318 28.16 -4.98 -14.52
C GLU A 318 29.01 -5.20 -13.27
N CYS A 319 29.04 -4.21 -12.40
CA CYS A 319 29.84 -4.21 -11.20
C CYS A 319 28.91 -4.33 -9.99
N VAL A 320 29.21 -5.27 -9.10
CA VAL A 320 28.55 -5.44 -7.80
C VAL A 320 29.53 -5.03 -6.73
N HIS A 321 29.33 -3.85 -6.15
CA HIS A 321 30.17 -3.30 -5.10
C HIS A 321 29.70 -3.76 -3.74
N LEU A 322 30.55 -4.52 -3.04
CA LEU A 322 30.24 -5.09 -1.73
C LEU A 322 30.88 -4.25 -0.64
N ASP A 323 30.12 -4.01 0.42
CA ASP A 323 30.63 -3.40 1.63
C ASP A 323 31.64 -4.31 2.33
N SER A 324 32.49 -3.72 3.15
CA SER A 324 33.57 -4.43 3.83
C SER A 324 33.09 -5.49 4.82
N ASP A 325 31.82 -5.51 5.23
CA ASP A 325 31.31 -6.56 6.12
C ASP A 325 30.78 -7.73 5.30
N THR A 326 30.00 -7.48 4.24
CA THR A 326 29.55 -8.54 3.32
C THR A 326 30.70 -9.16 2.53
N ALA A 327 31.71 -8.38 2.15
CA ALA A 327 32.88 -8.88 1.43
C ALA A 327 33.75 -9.85 2.23
N ARG A 328 33.69 -9.84 3.58
CA ARG A 328 34.45 -10.79 4.43
C ARG A 328 34.00 -12.22 4.26
N ASP A 329 32.73 -12.43 3.92
CA ASP A 329 32.18 -13.75 3.74
C ASP A 329 32.74 -14.42 2.47
N GLU A 330 33.28 -13.64 1.52
CA GLU A 330 33.84 -14.13 0.26
C GLU A 330 35.39 -14.21 0.33
N PRO A 331 35.98 -15.42 0.38
CA PRO A 331 37.43 -15.58 0.50
C PRO A 331 38.22 -14.95 -0.64
N GLN A 332 37.67 -14.93 -1.86
CA GLN A 332 38.33 -14.38 -3.05
C GLN A 332 38.50 -12.85 -3.00
N LEU A 333 37.79 -12.17 -2.10
CA LEU A 333 37.84 -10.72 -1.92
C LEU A 333 38.62 -10.29 -0.67
N ALA A 334 39.07 -11.24 0.16
CA ALA A 334 39.75 -10.95 1.43
C ALA A 334 41.06 -10.17 1.26
N ASP A 335 41.80 -10.49 0.20
CA ASP A 335 43.14 -9.94 -0.11
C ASP A 335 43.09 -8.60 -0.87
N LYS A 336 41.89 -8.07 -1.15
CA LYS A 336 41.73 -6.82 -1.90
C LYS A 336 42.12 -5.61 -1.05
N SER A 337 42.91 -4.72 -1.65
CA SER A 337 43.51 -3.59 -0.94
C SER A 337 42.49 -2.47 -0.66
N ARG A 338 41.51 -2.28 -1.55
CA ARG A 338 40.50 -1.22 -1.44
C ARG A 338 39.16 -1.80 -1.00
N ARG A 339 38.74 -1.44 0.23
CA ARG A 339 37.49 -1.89 0.83
C ARG A 339 36.45 -0.78 0.81
N TRP A 340 35.23 -1.09 0.39
CA TRP A 340 34.13 -0.14 0.44
C TRP A 340 33.49 -0.10 1.82
N LEU A 341 33.28 1.10 2.36
CA LEU A 341 32.47 1.34 3.53
C LEU A 341 31.08 1.80 3.09
N MET A 342 30.05 1.14 3.59
CA MET A 342 28.66 1.45 3.26
C MET A 342 27.99 2.27 4.37
N ARG A 343 27.22 3.27 3.95
CA ARG A 343 26.28 4.01 4.80
C ARG A 343 24.88 3.90 4.21
N LEU A 344 23.94 3.43 5.03
CA LEU A 344 22.54 3.24 4.70
C LEU A 344 21.70 4.28 5.42
N TYR A 345 20.76 4.87 4.70
CA TYR A 345 19.63 5.61 5.25
C TYR A 345 18.33 5.01 4.70
N GLN A 346 17.32 4.85 5.55
CA GLN A 346 15.99 4.41 5.16
C GLN A 346 14.99 5.52 5.48
N GLY A 347 14.09 5.79 4.54
CA GLY A 347 13.09 6.85 4.65
C GLY A 347 11.84 6.55 3.82
N ALA A 348 10.92 7.50 3.79
CA ALA A 348 9.73 7.42 2.96
C ALA A 348 9.31 8.80 2.45
N TRP A 349 8.85 8.84 1.20
CA TRP A 349 8.11 9.96 0.67
C TRP A 349 6.64 9.81 1.09
N LYS A 350 6.13 10.77 1.84
CA LYS A 350 4.76 10.82 2.37
C LYS A 350 4.06 12.04 1.80
N ARG A 351 2.84 11.87 1.31
CA ARG A 351 2.06 12.93 0.69
C ARG A 351 1.84 14.08 1.67
N GLY A 352 2.12 15.31 1.22
CA GLY A 352 2.00 16.53 2.04
C GLY A 352 3.11 16.74 3.07
N VAL A 353 4.01 15.77 3.30
CA VAL A 353 5.05 15.85 4.34
C VAL A 353 6.46 15.82 3.77
N THR A 354 6.80 14.81 2.97
CA THR A 354 8.16 14.60 2.43
C THR A 354 8.18 14.30 0.93
N ALA A 355 7.01 14.11 0.29
CA ALA A 355 6.88 13.85 -1.14
C ALA A 355 6.90 15.15 -1.97
N GLY A 356 8.08 15.76 -2.07
CA GLY A 356 8.27 17.07 -2.71
C GLY A 356 8.46 17.05 -4.23
N GLY A 357 8.66 15.89 -4.84
CA GLY A 357 8.95 15.74 -6.27
C GLY A 357 10.36 16.21 -6.65
N CYS A 358 10.71 16.15 -7.94
CA CYS A 358 12.05 16.51 -8.41
C CYS A 358 12.25 18.03 -8.55
N ARG A 359 13.45 18.45 -8.97
CA ARG A 359 13.85 19.87 -9.09
C ARG A 359 12.95 20.72 -9.99
N ASN A 360 12.20 20.10 -10.91
CA ASN A 360 11.24 20.80 -11.76
C ASN A 360 10.09 21.44 -10.95
N ASN A 361 9.89 21.02 -9.70
CA ASN A 361 8.89 21.53 -8.78
C ASN A 361 9.56 22.36 -7.66
N PRO A 362 9.99 23.61 -7.94
CA PRO A 362 10.79 24.40 -7.00
C PRO A 362 10.08 24.67 -5.67
N ASP A 363 8.74 24.78 -5.70
CA ASP A 363 7.91 25.11 -4.54
C ASP A 363 7.90 23.98 -3.51
N SER A 364 8.00 22.72 -3.94
CA SER A 364 7.91 21.55 -3.06
C SER A 364 9.21 20.73 -2.96
N PHE A 365 10.17 20.94 -3.87
CA PHE A 365 11.40 20.15 -3.92
C PHE A 365 12.20 20.15 -2.60
N HIS A 366 12.23 21.28 -1.91
CA HIS A 366 12.97 21.46 -0.65
C HIS A 366 12.40 20.64 0.53
N ILE A 367 11.18 20.12 0.38
CA ILE A 367 10.45 19.31 1.38
C ILE A 367 11.01 17.88 1.46
N ASN A 368 11.68 17.40 0.40
CA ASN A 368 12.23 16.05 0.36
C ASN A 368 13.31 15.83 1.44
N PRO A 369 13.50 14.58 1.91
CA PRO A 369 14.53 14.26 2.91
C PRO A 369 15.93 14.65 2.43
N GLN A 370 16.67 15.37 3.27
CA GLN A 370 17.97 15.93 2.94
C GLN A 370 19.08 15.20 3.70
N LEU A 371 19.99 14.53 3.00
CA LEU A 371 21.07 13.75 3.60
C LEU A 371 22.40 14.48 3.43
N GLN A 372 23.08 14.78 4.53
CA GLN A 372 24.40 15.37 4.52
C GLN A 372 25.47 14.27 4.45
N LEU A 373 26.27 14.32 3.38
CA LEU A 373 27.43 13.46 3.16
C LEU A 373 28.71 14.26 3.47
N PHE A 374 29.58 13.69 4.28
CA PHE A 374 30.90 14.25 4.61
C PHE A 374 32.00 13.37 4.01
N LEU A 375 32.88 14.00 3.22
CA LEU A 375 34.09 13.39 2.67
C LEU A 375 35.33 14.03 3.27
N SER A 376 36.29 13.18 3.66
CA SER A 376 37.57 13.62 4.22
C SER A 376 38.65 13.80 3.16
N GLU A 377 38.61 12.97 2.12
CA GLU A 377 39.58 12.93 1.02
C GLU A 377 38.86 12.90 -0.32
N LYS A 378 39.59 13.20 -1.40
CA LYS A 378 39.07 13.10 -2.76
C LYS A 378 38.93 11.64 -3.13
N GLU A 379 37.71 11.18 -3.35
CA GLU A 379 37.45 9.79 -3.72
C GLU A 379 36.23 9.62 -4.62
N ASP A 380 36.17 8.47 -5.29
CA ASP A 380 35.01 8.07 -6.06
C ASP A 380 33.98 7.45 -5.12
N VAL A 381 32.79 8.05 -5.08
CA VAL A 381 31.67 7.64 -4.25
C VAL A 381 30.55 7.10 -5.14
N ILE A 382 29.97 5.97 -4.72
CA ILE A 382 28.82 5.38 -5.40
C ILE A 382 27.59 5.61 -4.53
N ILE A 383 26.62 6.35 -5.07
CA ILE A 383 25.36 6.63 -4.41
C ILE A 383 24.27 5.82 -5.12
N SER A 384 23.47 5.11 -4.35
CA SER A 384 22.33 4.36 -4.85
C SER A 384 21.07 4.67 -4.08
N VAL A 385 19.97 4.86 -4.79
CA VAL A 385 18.62 4.99 -4.24
C VAL A 385 17.81 3.79 -4.69
N ASN A 386 17.17 3.10 -3.75
CA ASN A 386 16.34 1.93 -3.99
C ASN A 386 14.95 2.17 -3.40
N GLN A 387 13.89 2.01 -4.20
CA GLN A 387 12.51 2.09 -3.74
C GLN A 387 11.98 0.72 -3.34
N HIS A 388 11.17 0.67 -2.28
CA HIS A 388 10.64 -0.57 -1.72
C HIS A 388 9.36 -1.05 -2.43
N SER A 389 8.97 -0.42 -3.54
CA SER A 389 7.81 -0.80 -4.36
C SER A 389 8.24 -1.71 -5.51
N VAL A 390 7.61 -2.89 -5.62
CA VAL A 390 7.94 -3.92 -6.64
C VAL A 390 6.97 -3.88 -7.82
N LEU A 391 5.65 -3.90 -7.56
CA LEU A 391 4.61 -4.00 -8.60
C LEU A 391 4.36 -2.66 -9.32
N GLU A 392 4.60 -1.54 -8.64
CA GLU A 392 4.41 -0.19 -9.18
C GLU A 392 5.58 0.71 -8.82
N PRO A 393 6.76 0.53 -9.44
CA PRO A 393 7.90 1.40 -9.21
C PRO A 393 7.60 2.81 -9.72
N LYS A 394 7.85 3.81 -8.86
CA LYS A 394 7.77 5.23 -9.22
C LYS A 394 9.03 5.66 -9.96
N VAL A 395 8.95 6.78 -10.67
CA VAL A 395 10.14 7.35 -11.31
C VAL A 395 10.98 8.03 -10.23
N ILE A 396 12.16 7.49 -9.93
CA ILE A 396 13.01 7.96 -8.84
C ILE A 396 14.35 8.48 -9.35
N GLY A 397 14.95 9.39 -8.58
CA GLY A 397 16.28 9.93 -8.83
C GLY A 397 16.83 10.63 -7.59
N PHE A 398 18.02 11.18 -7.72
CA PHE A 398 18.61 12.01 -6.68
C PHE A 398 19.52 13.09 -7.25
N THR A 399 19.71 14.13 -6.45
CA THR A 399 20.65 15.21 -6.73
C THR A 399 21.61 15.37 -5.57
N VAL A 400 22.89 15.51 -5.89
CA VAL A 400 23.95 15.84 -4.95
C VAL A 400 24.32 17.31 -5.14
N TYR A 401 24.19 18.10 -4.08
CA TYR A 401 24.52 19.51 -4.05
C TYR A 401 25.86 19.77 -3.37
N ASN A 402 26.69 20.55 -4.05
CA ASN A 402 27.79 21.36 -3.51
C ASN A 402 27.76 22.72 -4.27
N LEU A 403 28.88 23.45 -4.39
CA LEU A 403 29.04 24.61 -5.28
C LEU A 403 28.54 24.32 -6.72
N ASN A 404 28.68 23.08 -7.18
CA ASN A 404 28.07 22.54 -8.40
C ASN A 404 27.12 21.37 -8.05
N SER A 405 26.04 21.20 -8.82
CA SER A 405 25.08 20.11 -8.64
C SER A 405 25.36 18.93 -9.58
N VAL A 406 25.37 17.70 -9.04
CA VAL A 406 25.43 16.44 -9.80
C VAL A 406 24.06 15.77 -9.73
N ASN A 407 23.48 15.43 -10.88
CA ASN A 407 22.16 14.80 -10.97
C ASN A 407 22.29 13.35 -11.43
N SER A 408 21.52 12.45 -10.82
CA SER A 408 21.31 11.12 -11.38
C SER A 408 20.35 11.19 -12.58
N GLN A 409 20.30 10.10 -13.35
CA GLN A 409 19.16 9.85 -14.24
C GLN A 409 17.91 9.57 -13.40
N TYR A 410 16.74 9.89 -13.94
CA TYR A 410 15.45 9.53 -13.36
C TYR A 410 14.88 8.37 -14.15
N THR A 411 14.62 7.25 -13.50
CA THR A 411 14.10 6.04 -14.14
C THR A 411 13.02 5.41 -13.28
N ASN A 412 12.14 4.62 -13.89
CA ASN A 412 11.16 3.77 -13.21
C ASN A 412 11.76 2.43 -12.74
N SER A 413 13.07 2.40 -12.49
CA SER A 413 13.77 1.21 -12.00
C SER A 413 13.61 1.09 -10.48
N ARG A 414 13.68 -0.13 -9.95
CA ARG A 414 13.68 -0.34 -8.49
C ARG A 414 14.89 0.30 -7.82
N GLN A 415 16.03 0.28 -8.50
CA GLN A 415 17.26 0.90 -8.03
C GLN A 415 17.87 1.80 -9.11
N ILE A 416 18.39 2.96 -8.69
CA ILE A 416 19.27 3.82 -9.47
C ILE A 416 20.61 3.94 -8.73
N SER A 417 21.71 3.85 -9.45
CA SER A 417 23.07 4.07 -8.91
C SER A 417 23.84 5.03 -9.80
N HIS A 418 24.67 5.87 -9.18
CA HIS A 418 25.55 6.77 -9.91
C HIS A 418 26.89 6.90 -9.18
N ARG A 419 27.97 6.75 -9.94
CA ARG A 419 29.33 6.96 -9.48
C ARG A 419 29.73 8.41 -9.73
N CYS A 420 30.23 9.07 -8.70
CA CYS A 420 30.70 10.45 -8.78
C CYS A 420 32.05 10.61 -8.08
N SER A 421 32.97 11.35 -8.69
CA SER A 421 34.25 11.71 -8.08
C SER A 421 34.07 13.02 -7.33
N LEU A 422 34.22 12.99 -6.01
CA LEU A 422 33.93 14.14 -5.14
C LEU A 422 35.21 14.59 -4.42
N ASP A 423 35.43 15.90 -4.38
CA ASP A 423 36.50 16.52 -3.60
C ASP A 423 36.17 16.49 -2.08
N PRO A 424 37.15 16.70 -1.18
CA PRO A 424 36.88 16.76 0.25
C PRO A 424 35.89 17.87 0.58
N GLY A 425 34.83 17.56 1.32
CA GLY A 425 33.79 18.56 1.59
C GLY A 425 32.49 18.01 2.18
N ARG A 426 31.50 18.89 2.24
CA ARG A 426 30.13 18.59 2.68
C ARG A 426 29.21 18.66 1.49
N TYR A 427 28.45 17.60 1.28
CA TYR A 427 27.52 17.44 0.17
C TYR A 427 26.12 17.20 0.71
N LEU A 428 25.11 17.66 0.01
CA LEU A 428 23.71 17.40 0.33
C LEU A 428 23.09 16.50 -0.74
N ILE A 429 22.70 15.29 -0.36
CA ILE A 429 22.00 14.34 -1.23
C ILE A 429 20.52 14.48 -0.96
N MET A 430 19.74 14.77 -2.00
CA MET A 430 18.28 14.76 -1.96
C MET A 430 17.77 13.67 -2.89
N ALA A 431 17.19 12.62 -2.31
CA ALA A 431 16.51 11.55 -3.04
C ALA A 431 15.03 11.91 -3.20
N THR A 432 14.53 11.84 -4.43
CA THR A 432 13.18 12.31 -4.76
C THR A 432 12.50 11.38 -5.78
N THR A 433 11.18 11.37 -5.76
CA THR A 433 10.36 10.97 -6.90
C THR A 433 10.42 12.04 -7.99
N PHE A 434 10.01 11.70 -9.21
CA PHE A 434 9.90 12.66 -10.30
C PHE A 434 8.75 13.64 -10.05
N GLU A 435 7.54 13.10 -9.84
CA GLU A 435 6.34 13.87 -9.52
C GLU A 435 6.19 14.10 -8.01
N PRO A 436 5.62 15.24 -7.57
CA PRO A 436 5.31 15.49 -6.18
C PRO A 436 4.12 14.63 -5.72
N ALA A 437 3.94 14.51 -4.40
CA ALA A 437 2.85 13.75 -3.77
C ALA A 437 2.84 12.22 -4.02
N GLU A 438 3.84 11.67 -4.72
CA GLU A 438 4.03 10.23 -4.85
C GLU A 438 4.56 9.62 -3.54
N GLU A 439 3.92 8.53 -3.10
CA GLU A 439 4.29 7.84 -1.87
C GLU A 439 5.07 6.56 -2.18
N ALA A 440 6.24 6.42 -1.55
CA ALA A 440 7.00 5.19 -1.53
C ALA A 440 8.02 5.22 -0.38
N SER A 441 8.32 4.04 0.17
CA SER A 441 9.48 3.87 1.04
C SER A 441 10.74 3.69 0.20
N PHE A 442 11.87 4.19 0.67
CA PHE A 442 13.13 4.11 -0.05
C PHE A 442 14.33 3.96 0.90
N SER A 443 15.42 3.49 0.33
CA SER A 443 16.73 3.43 0.97
C SER A 443 17.79 4.13 0.12
N VAL A 444 18.66 4.89 0.77
CA VAL A 444 19.84 5.51 0.15
C VAL A 444 21.08 4.82 0.69
N ARG A 445 21.88 4.26 -0.20
CA ARG A 445 23.15 3.61 0.12
C ARG A 445 24.29 4.39 -0.51
N VAL A 446 25.30 4.72 0.29
CA VAL A 446 26.51 5.40 -0.18
C VAL A 446 27.72 4.52 0.11
N LEU A 447 28.53 4.25 -0.90
CA LEU A 447 29.82 3.55 -0.78
C LEU A 447 30.97 4.52 -1.01
N GLY A 448 31.93 4.52 -0.09
CA GLY A 448 33.19 5.27 -0.15
C GLY A 448 34.21 4.63 0.80
N SER A 449 35.40 5.17 0.96
CA SER A 449 36.37 4.66 1.94
C SER A 449 36.17 5.28 3.32
N THR A 450 36.02 6.60 3.39
CA THR A 450 36.00 7.37 4.65
C THR A 450 34.83 8.35 4.71
N ILE A 451 33.62 7.81 4.55
CA ILE A 451 32.38 8.59 4.48
C ILE A 451 31.58 8.60 5.79
N ARG A 452 30.93 9.74 6.06
CA ARG A 452 29.86 9.85 7.05
C ARG A 452 28.61 10.38 6.37
N LEU A 453 27.48 9.70 6.63
CA LEU A 453 26.16 10.10 6.16
C LEU A 453 25.32 10.45 7.39
N ALA A 454 24.69 11.62 7.38
CA ALA A 454 23.77 12.05 8.42
C ALA A 454 22.51 12.61 7.77
N LEU A 455 21.35 12.33 8.35
CA LEU A 455 20.13 13.04 7.97
C LEU A 455 20.26 14.49 8.46
N LEU A 456 20.09 15.45 7.56
CA LEU A 456 19.98 16.85 7.90
C LEU A 456 18.56 17.11 8.41
N GLU A 457 18.25 16.56 9.58
CA GLU A 457 17.08 17.03 10.30
C GLU A 457 17.38 18.45 10.77
N THR A 458 16.45 19.37 10.53
CA THR A 458 16.32 20.48 11.46
C THR A 458 16.13 19.80 12.81
N GLN A 459 17.11 19.92 13.72
CA GLN A 459 16.91 19.47 15.09
C GLN A 459 15.53 19.98 15.47
N THR A 460 14.64 19.07 15.85
CA THR A 460 13.52 19.43 16.69
C THR A 460 14.16 19.93 17.97
N MET A 461 14.58 21.18 17.96
CA MET A 461 14.75 21.94 19.15
C MET A 461 13.36 21.97 19.74
N LEU A 462 13.08 21.06 20.68
CA LEU A 462 12.27 21.39 21.82
C LEU A 462 12.96 22.59 22.49
N LEU A 463 12.72 23.77 21.92
CA LEU A 463 13.04 25.05 22.51
C LEU A 463 12.17 25.12 23.76
N LEU A 464 12.79 24.83 24.91
CA LEU A 464 12.29 25.26 26.21
C LEU A 464 11.84 26.71 26.10
N ASP A 465 10.63 26.97 26.60
CA ASP A 465 9.85 28.20 26.50
C ASP A 465 10.70 29.48 26.30
N PRO A 466 10.47 30.27 25.24
CA PRO A 466 11.23 31.50 24.99
C PRO A 466 10.85 32.66 25.93
N PHE A 467 10.10 32.43 27.02
CA PHE A 467 9.57 33.50 27.86
C PHE A 467 10.27 33.54 29.24
N PRO A 468 10.97 34.64 29.58
CA PRO A 468 11.27 34.91 30.98
C PRO A 468 9.96 35.12 31.74
N LEU A 469 9.84 34.52 32.95
CA LEU A 469 8.74 34.74 33.88
C LEU A 469 8.41 36.25 33.96
N LEU A 470 7.20 36.60 33.52
CA LEU A 470 6.68 37.97 33.54
C LEU A 470 6.85 38.57 34.94
N ASN A 471 7.73 39.57 35.03
CA ASN A 471 7.96 40.32 36.25
C ASN A 471 6.69 41.12 36.56
N SER A 472 6.26 41.14 37.83
CA SER A 472 4.93 41.54 38.30
C SER A 472 4.56 43.03 38.19
N ASN A 473 5.19 43.78 37.26
CA ASN A 473 5.09 45.25 37.22
C ASN A 473 4.50 45.85 35.92
N THR A 474 4.02 45.06 34.96
CA THR A 474 3.31 45.60 33.79
C THR A 474 1.81 45.77 34.08
N LYS A 475 1.42 46.99 34.48
CA LYS A 475 0.01 47.42 34.48
C LYS A 475 -0.46 47.60 33.04
N ILE A 476 -1.40 46.78 32.60
CA ILE A 476 -2.22 47.04 31.40
C ILE A 476 -3.52 47.69 31.88
N THR A 477 -3.67 48.98 31.64
CA THR A 477 -4.93 49.72 31.81
C THR A 477 -5.78 49.53 30.56
N ILE A 478 -6.97 48.92 30.72
CA ILE A 478 -8.01 48.88 29.70
C ILE A 478 -8.91 50.08 29.93
N ASP A 479 -8.74 51.13 29.13
CA ASP A 479 -9.58 52.33 29.18
C ASP A 479 -10.98 52.03 28.60
N SER A 480 -11.98 52.13 29.46
CA SER A 480 -13.39 52.11 29.11
C SER A 480 -13.88 53.53 28.83
N SER A 481 -13.62 54.07 27.63
CA SER A 481 -14.32 55.26 27.15
C SER A 481 -14.24 55.43 25.63
N ASN A 482 -15.26 54.97 24.90
CA ASN A 482 -15.93 55.80 23.89
C ASN A 482 -17.20 55.12 23.38
N ASN A 483 -18.35 55.67 23.80
CA ASN A 483 -19.61 55.56 23.10
C ASN A 483 -19.49 56.38 21.80
N ASN A 484 -19.74 55.74 20.65
CA ASN A 484 -20.56 56.33 19.59
C ASN A 484 -20.96 55.29 18.53
N ASN A 485 -22.26 55.31 18.24
CA ASN A 485 -23.06 54.52 17.31
C ASN A 485 -22.40 54.19 15.95
N ASN A 486 -22.36 52.90 15.59
CA ASN A 486 -23.06 52.32 14.43
C ASN A 486 -22.75 50.82 14.25
N ASN A 487 -23.82 50.01 14.29
CA ASN A 487 -24.10 48.65 13.79
C ASN A 487 -22.98 47.61 13.47
N ASN A 488 -23.29 46.40 13.94
CA ASN A 488 -22.85 45.06 13.52
C ASN A 488 -21.46 44.59 13.98
N GLY A 489 -21.40 44.00 15.18
CA GLY A 489 -20.31 43.14 15.63
C GLY A 489 -20.85 42.01 16.49
N ILE A 490 -20.83 40.79 15.96
CA ILE A 490 -21.21 39.54 16.64
C ILE A 490 -20.30 39.37 17.87
N ALA A 491 -20.86 39.55 19.06
CA ALA A 491 -20.21 39.16 20.30
C ALA A 491 -20.19 37.62 20.35
N CYS A 492 -19.08 37.03 19.91
CA CYS A 492 -18.90 35.58 19.95
C CYS A 492 -18.61 35.17 21.41
N SER A 493 -19.51 34.37 21.97
CA SER A 493 -19.42 33.81 23.32
C SER A 493 -18.18 32.92 23.45
N THR A 494 -17.25 33.29 24.33
CA THR A 494 -16.02 32.55 24.66
C THR A 494 -16.26 31.14 25.21
N ALA A 495 -17.50 30.76 25.57
CA ALA A 495 -17.85 29.42 26.06
C ALA A 495 -17.81 28.32 24.97
N GLN A 496 -17.84 28.67 23.68
CA GLN A 496 -17.78 27.69 22.58
C GLN A 496 -16.37 27.10 22.39
N TYR A 497 -15.35 27.83 22.80
CA TYR A 497 -13.96 27.44 22.62
C TYR A 497 -13.33 26.82 23.86
N GLU A 498 -14.04 26.79 25.01
CA GLU A 498 -13.56 26.19 26.26
C GLU A 498 -13.25 24.69 26.14
N PRO A 499 -14.07 23.83 25.49
CA PRO A 499 -13.76 22.41 25.32
C PRO A 499 -12.56 22.22 24.39
N VAL A 500 -12.50 23.01 23.32
CA VAL A 500 -11.42 22.98 22.33
C VAL A 500 -10.10 23.45 22.96
N PHE A 501 -10.17 24.47 23.81
CA PHE A 501 -9.05 25.01 24.56
C PHE A 501 -8.54 24.02 25.62
N MET A 502 -9.45 23.39 26.38
CA MET A 502 -9.07 22.37 27.37
C MET A 502 -8.45 21.13 26.70
N GLN A 503 -8.95 20.74 25.53
CA GLN A 503 -8.39 19.65 24.74
C GLN A 503 -7.00 20.00 24.18
N LEU A 504 -6.81 21.21 23.65
CA LEU A 504 -5.50 21.72 23.22
C LEU A 504 -4.50 21.86 24.39
N ALA A 505 -4.98 22.24 25.57
CA ALA A 505 -4.17 22.38 26.77
C ALA A 505 -3.73 21.03 27.37
N ASP A 506 -4.56 19.99 27.22
CA ASP A 506 -4.23 18.61 27.57
C ASP A 506 -3.22 17.99 26.59
N ASP A 507 -3.45 18.15 25.28
CA ASP A 507 -2.55 17.67 24.21
C ASP A 507 -1.14 18.30 24.30
N GLN A 508 -1.05 19.56 24.72
CA GLN A 508 0.22 20.27 24.91
C GLN A 508 0.83 20.12 26.32
N ARG A 509 0.24 19.27 27.19
CA ARG A 509 0.68 19.01 28.58
C ARG A 509 0.75 20.24 29.50
N TYR A 510 -0.04 21.29 29.24
CA TYR A 510 -0.24 22.38 30.21
C TYR A 510 -1.10 21.91 31.40
N MET A 511 -1.83 20.80 31.22
CA MET A 511 -2.56 20.10 32.28
C MET A 511 -1.61 19.23 33.11
N ARG A 512 -1.63 19.42 34.42
CA ARG A 512 -0.96 18.51 35.36
C ARG A 512 -1.69 17.17 35.42
N ARG A 513 -1.05 16.16 36.03
CA ARG A 513 -1.65 14.84 36.31
C ARG A 513 -2.92 14.90 37.19
N ASP A 514 -3.18 16.05 37.81
CA ASP A 514 -4.37 16.35 38.61
C ASP A 514 -5.51 16.99 37.80
N GLY A 515 -5.31 17.24 36.49
CA GLY A 515 -6.31 17.81 35.59
C GLY A 515 -6.58 19.30 35.81
N THR A 516 -5.68 20.03 36.49
CA THR A 516 -5.84 21.48 36.74
C THR A 516 -4.82 22.32 35.98
N LEU A 517 -5.24 23.50 35.50
CA LEU A 517 -4.42 24.48 34.80
C LEU A 517 -4.22 25.73 35.68
N ARG A 518 -2.97 26.15 35.92
CA ARG A 518 -2.75 27.42 36.65
C ARG A 518 -2.97 28.61 35.71
N LEU A 519 -3.32 29.76 36.27
CA LEU A 519 -3.52 30.99 35.49
C LEU A 519 -2.29 31.39 34.65
N ALA A 520 -1.07 31.09 35.14
CA ALA A 520 0.15 31.32 34.36
C ALA A 520 0.22 30.45 33.10
N ASP A 521 -0.16 29.18 33.22
CA ASP A 521 -0.21 28.21 32.12
C ASP A 521 -1.35 28.57 31.14
N PHE A 522 -2.47 29.08 31.66
CA PHE A 522 -3.60 29.60 30.88
C PHE A 522 -3.21 30.82 30.04
N ILE A 523 -2.51 31.78 30.64
CA ILE A 523 -2.03 32.98 29.95
C ILE A 523 -0.99 32.59 28.89
N SER A 524 -0.10 31.65 29.19
CA SER A 524 0.85 31.11 28.22
C SER A 524 0.14 30.45 27.03
N ALA A 525 -0.90 29.65 27.30
CA ALA A 525 -1.70 29.01 26.26
C ALA A 525 -2.42 30.03 25.37
N ILE A 526 -3.02 31.09 25.94
CA ILE A 526 -3.66 32.16 25.16
C ILE A 526 -2.65 32.92 24.30
N LEU A 527 -1.46 33.23 24.82
CA LEU A 527 -0.42 33.90 24.06
C LEU A 527 0.05 33.03 22.87
N HIS A 528 0.25 31.72 23.10
CA HIS A 528 0.58 30.77 22.05
C HIS A 528 -0.52 30.66 20.98
N LEU A 529 -1.79 30.58 21.40
CA LEU A 529 -2.94 30.56 20.48
C LEU A 529 -3.05 31.84 19.67
N THR A 530 -2.84 33.00 20.28
CA THR A 530 -2.93 34.29 19.59
C THR A 530 -1.85 34.40 18.51
N MET A 531 -0.62 33.99 18.83
CA MET A 531 0.48 33.96 17.86
C MET A 531 0.23 32.95 16.73
N ALA A 532 -0.34 31.78 17.05
CA ALA A 532 -0.72 30.79 16.05
C ALA A 532 -1.83 31.30 15.11
N PHE A 533 -2.83 32.00 15.63
CA PHE A 533 -3.89 32.61 14.82
C PHE A 533 -3.40 33.77 13.96
N GLU A 534 -2.43 34.57 14.42
CA GLU A 534 -1.82 35.61 13.60
C GLU A 534 -0.99 35.01 12.45
N LEU A 535 -0.21 33.96 12.73
CA LEU A 535 0.53 33.22 11.70
C LEU A 535 -0.41 32.56 10.69
N PHE A 536 -1.52 31.99 11.16
CA PHE A 536 -2.57 31.43 10.30
C PHE A 536 -3.15 32.51 9.38
N LYS A 537 -3.59 33.64 9.94
CA LYS A 537 -4.16 34.77 9.18
C LYS A 537 -3.18 35.39 8.18
N ALA A 538 -1.88 35.42 8.49
CA ALA A 538 -0.87 35.95 7.58
C ALA A 538 -0.67 35.08 6.32
N LYS A 539 -0.98 33.78 6.40
CA LYS A 539 -0.83 32.81 5.30
C LYS A 539 -2.15 32.46 4.61
N ASP A 540 -3.29 32.56 5.31
CA ASP A 540 -4.64 32.44 4.74
C ASP A 540 -5.03 33.75 4.03
N THR A 541 -4.37 34.05 2.92
CA THR A 541 -4.62 35.28 2.14
C THR A 541 -6.05 35.33 1.58
N ASN A 542 -6.69 34.18 1.43
CA ASN A 542 -8.03 34.04 0.85
C ASN A 542 -9.14 34.04 1.91
N GLN A 543 -8.79 33.89 3.20
CA GLN A 543 -9.75 33.76 4.32
C GLN A 543 -10.69 32.57 4.20
N ASP A 544 -10.23 31.50 3.56
CA ASP A 544 -11.03 30.29 3.31
C ASP A 544 -11.00 29.34 4.51
N GLY A 545 -10.20 29.65 5.55
CA GLY A 545 -10.01 28.80 6.73
C GLY A 545 -9.18 27.55 6.43
N ILE A 546 -8.51 27.49 5.28
CA ILE A 546 -7.70 26.36 4.83
C ILE A 546 -6.33 26.90 4.40
N ILE A 547 -5.26 26.36 4.99
CA ILE A 547 -3.89 26.63 4.56
C ILE A 547 -3.28 25.35 4.02
N SER A 548 -2.84 25.36 2.76
CA SER A 548 -1.96 24.33 2.21
C SER A 548 -0.52 24.64 2.63
N MET A 549 0.01 23.85 3.56
CA MET A 549 1.37 24.06 4.08
C MET A 549 2.15 22.75 4.04
N GLY A 550 3.35 22.80 3.46
CA GLY A 550 4.30 21.68 3.57
C GLY A 550 4.88 21.59 4.98
N MET A 551 5.30 20.39 5.41
CA MET A 551 5.87 20.18 6.75
C MET A 551 7.10 21.07 7.02
N THR A 552 7.91 21.38 6.00
CA THR A 552 9.05 22.31 6.11
C THR A 552 8.62 23.76 6.26
N GLU A 553 7.52 24.19 5.62
CA GLU A 553 6.96 25.52 5.86
C GLU A 553 6.39 25.63 7.27
N PHE A 554 5.77 24.57 7.78
CA PHE A 554 5.30 24.48 9.16
C PHE A 554 6.48 24.59 10.15
N ILE A 555 7.57 23.86 9.91
CA ILE A 555 8.81 23.93 10.71
C ILE A 555 9.50 25.30 10.57
N ALA A 556 9.51 25.90 9.37
CA ALA A 556 10.06 27.23 9.14
C ALA A 556 9.26 28.31 9.88
N ILE A 557 7.93 28.18 9.95
CA ILE A 557 7.06 29.08 10.72
C ILE A 557 7.28 28.89 12.23
N ALA A 558 7.39 27.65 12.69
CA ALA A 558 7.74 27.34 14.08
C ALA A 558 9.11 27.92 14.47
N SER A 559 10.09 27.94 13.56
CA SER A 559 11.40 28.57 13.81
C SER A 559 11.41 30.10 13.67
N LYS A 560 10.64 30.69 12.74
CA LYS A 560 10.52 32.15 12.55
C LYS A 560 9.83 32.84 13.73
N ALA A 561 8.84 32.17 14.33
CA ALA A 561 8.19 32.63 15.56
C ALA A 561 9.19 32.94 16.67
N ASN A 562 10.33 32.23 16.72
CA ASN A 562 11.39 32.44 17.72
C ASN A 562 12.50 33.41 17.30
N ASN A 563 12.66 33.73 16.02
CA ASN A 563 13.71 34.64 15.52
C ASN A 563 13.24 36.10 15.34
N SER A 564 12.03 36.43 15.79
CA SER A 564 11.55 37.81 15.82
C SER A 564 12.28 38.62 16.91
N ASN A 565 13.49 39.07 16.59
CA ASN A 565 14.16 40.18 17.27
C ASN A 565 13.46 41.54 17.04
N ASP A 566 12.30 41.58 16.39
CA ASP A 566 11.40 42.74 16.35
C ASP A 566 10.45 42.72 17.56
N CYS A 567 11.04 42.73 18.75
CA CYS A 567 10.36 43.25 19.93
C CYS A 567 10.72 44.74 20.02
N PRO A 568 9.75 45.67 20.08
CA PRO A 568 10.07 47.09 20.16
C PRO A 568 10.95 47.36 21.38
N SER A 569 12.04 48.08 21.13
CA SER A 569 13.24 48.37 21.93
C SER A 569 13.05 49.01 23.32
N LYS A 570 12.10 48.53 24.11
CA LYS A 570 12.00 48.81 25.54
C LYS A 570 12.09 47.48 26.26
N TRP A 571 12.67 47.46 27.45
CA TRP A 571 12.95 46.27 28.29
C TRP A 571 14.33 45.64 27.99
N GLY A 572 15.30 46.13 28.75
CA GLY A 572 16.72 45.85 28.58
C GLY A 572 17.16 44.44 29.01
N LYS A 573 18.35 44.11 28.51
CA LYS A 573 19.19 42.95 28.79
C LYS A 573 19.26 42.62 30.28
N CYS A 574 19.15 41.34 30.64
CA CYS A 574 19.82 40.84 31.86
C CYS A 574 20.31 39.40 31.76
N THR A 575 21.57 39.27 32.13
CA THR A 575 22.47 38.12 32.20
C THR A 575 22.16 37.17 33.36
N VAL A 576 22.39 35.88 33.14
CA VAL A 576 22.34 34.80 34.14
C VAL A 576 23.37 35.02 35.25
N ARG A 577 22.95 34.96 36.51
CA ARG A 577 23.86 34.72 37.64
C ARG A 577 23.22 33.81 38.68
N ASN A 578 23.85 32.66 38.88
CA ASN A 578 23.58 31.67 39.91
C ASN A 578 23.66 32.27 41.33
N ARG A 579 22.70 31.93 42.21
CA ARG A 579 22.94 31.61 43.64
C ARG A 579 21.66 31.18 44.37
N ASN A 580 21.81 30.08 45.13
CA ASN A 580 20.95 29.65 46.22
C ASN A 580 20.67 30.79 47.21
N PHE A 581 19.43 30.94 47.70
CA PHE A 581 19.16 31.25 49.11
C PHE A 581 17.71 30.95 49.48
N SER A 582 17.57 30.43 50.70
CA SER A 582 16.38 30.02 51.44
C SER A 582 15.32 31.10 51.68
N LEU A 583 14.08 30.63 51.88
CA LEU A 583 12.99 31.21 52.70
C LEU A 583 12.86 32.75 52.75
N MET A 584 11.83 33.28 52.08
CA MET A 584 11.08 34.43 52.62
C MET A 584 9.65 34.52 52.07
N MET A 585 8.70 34.32 53.00
CA MET A 585 7.32 34.82 53.05
C MET A 585 6.35 34.66 51.86
N THR A 586 5.53 33.64 52.01
CA THR A 586 4.07 33.61 51.78
C THR A 586 3.35 34.92 52.11
N CYS A 587 2.70 35.58 51.14
CA CYS A 587 1.57 36.48 51.44
C CYS A 587 0.59 36.79 50.28
N GLY A 588 0.86 36.39 49.03
CA GLY A 588 0.05 36.83 47.87
C GLY A 588 -0.97 35.85 47.27
N ILE A 589 -0.80 34.54 47.46
CA ILE A 589 -1.56 33.49 46.72
C ILE A 589 -2.83 33.03 47.46
N SER A 590 -2.98 33.30 48.75
CA SER A 590 -4.16 32.89 49.54
C SER A 590 -5.43 33.69 49.22
N CYS A 591 -5.34 34.80 48.49
CA CYS A 591 -6.48 35.69 48.26
C CYS A 591 -7.41 35.20 47.13
N VAL A 592 -6.85 34.63 46.06
CA VAL A 592 -7.63 34.08 44.93
C VAL A 592 -8.28 32.75 45.31
N ASP A 593 -7.56 31.87 46.01
CA ASP A 593 -8.14 30.64 46.56
C ASP A 593 -9.27 30.94 47.56
N ASN A 594 -9.10 31.93 48.43
CA ASN A 594 -10.18 32.37 49.32
C ASN A 594 -11.34 33.03 48.56
N ALA A 595 -11.09 33.69 47.43
CA ALA A 595 -12.15 34.29 46.60
C ALA A 595 -12.94 33.23 45.84
N LEU A 596 -12.27 32.24 45.24
CA LEU A 596 -12.91 31.11 44.57
C LEU A 596 -13.64 30.22 45.57
N ASN A 597 -13.05 29.90 46.73
CA ASN A 597 -13.76 29.19 47.80
C ASN A 597 -14.99 29.98 48.27
N LYS A 598 -14.89 31.30 48.44
CA LYS A 598 -16.06 32.13 48.77
C LYS A 598 -17.09 32.15 47.64
N SER A 599 -16.68 32.15 46.38
CA SER A 599 -17.59 32.16 45.22
C SER A 599 -18.27 30.81 45.03
N PHE A 600 -17.55 29.70 45.09
CA PHE A 600 -18.13 28.36 45.06
C PHE A 600 -18.97 28.07 46.29
N PHE A 601 -18.57 28.57 47.46
CA PHE A 601 -19.40 28.50 48.67
C PHE A 601 -20.68 29.34 48.50
N LYS A 602 -20.60 30.56 47.94
CA LYS A 602 -21.79 31.38 47.64
C LYS A 602 -22.67 30.74 46.58
N LEU A 603 -22.11 30.17 45.52
CA LEU A 603 -22.84 29.48 44.46
C LEU A 603 -23.49 28.22 45.01
N GLY A 604 -22.77 27.41 45.78
CA GLY A 604 -23.30 26.22 46.46
C GLY A 604 -24.38 26.58 47.48
N LEU A 605 -24.22 27.67 48.25
CA LEU A 605 -25.24 28.20 49.16
C LEU A 605 -26.46 28.72 48.39
N PHE A 606 -26.26 29.35 47.23
CA PHE A 606 -27.33 29.85 46.37
C PHE A 606 -28.13 28.71 45.74
N ILE A 607 -27.45 27.71 45.20
CA ILE A 607 -28.06 26.47 44.68
C ILE A 607 -28.79 25.73 45.82
N GLY A 608 -28.18 25.64 47.01
CA GLY A 608 -28.78 25.02 48.19
C GLY A 608 -30.01 25.76 48.74
N ARG A 609 -30.07 27.09 48.62
CA ARG A 609 -31.23 27.91 49.00
C ARG A 609 -32.36 27.89 47.97
N HIS A 610 -32.02 27.71 46.70
CA HIS A 610 -32.97 27.76 45.58
C HIS A 610 -32.85 26.53 44.65
N PRO A 611 -32.96 25.28 45.17
CA PRO A 611 -32.73 24.09 44.37
C PRO A 611 -33.76 23.92 43.22
N GLY A 612 -34.98 24.44 43.41
CA GLY A 612 -36.06 24.32 42.43
C GLY A 612 -35.73 24.94 41.07
N TYR A 613 -35.14 26.14 41.03
CA TYR A 613 -34.82 26.82 39.76
C TYR A 613 -33.75 26.07 38.96
N PHE A 614 -32.73 25.52 39.64
CA PHE A 614 -31.64 24.79 39.00
C PHE A 614 -32.02 23.38 38.54
N LEU A 615 -33.13 22.82 39.01
CA LEU A 615 -33.68 21.56 38.51
C LEU A 615 -34.73 21.78 37.42
N ILE A 616 -35.66 22.71 37.61
CA ILE A 616 -36.81 22.91 36.72
C ILE A 616 -36.37 23.50 35.39
N ILE A 617 -35.49 24.51 35.39
CA ILE A 617 -35.09 25.22 34.16
C ILE A 617 -34.38 24.28 33.18
N PRO A 618 -33.34 23.49 33.57
CA PRO A 618 -32.69 22.58 32.64
C PRO A 618 -33.61 21.46 32.13
N VAL A 619 -34.52 20.95 32.98
CA VAL A 619 -35.48 19.91 32.58
C VAL A 619 -36.46 20.46 31.54
N LEU A 620 -37.00 21.66 31.74
CA LEU A 620 -37.89 22.30 30.76
C LEU A 620 -37.16 22.62 29.45
N LEU A 621 -35.91 23.11 29.52
CA LEU A 621 -35.10 23.36 28.35
C LEU A 621 -34.83 22.06 27.58
N ALA A 622 -34.49 20.97 28.27
CA ALA A 622 -34.29 19.67 27.65
C ALA A 622 -35.58 19.14 26.98
N LEU A 623 -36.74 19.29 27.63
CA LEU A 623 -38.04 18.94 27.06
C LEU A 623 -38.36 19.73 25.79
N LEU A 624 -38.04 21.04 25.78
CA LEU A 624 -38.20 21.89 24.61
C LEU A 624 -37.24 21.48 23.48
N CYS A 625 -36.00 21.13 23.77
CA CYS A 625 -35.10 20.63 22.73
C CYS A 625 -35.57 19.27 22.18
N MET A 626 -36.13 18.39 23.03
CA MET A 626 -36.65 17.09 22.62
C MET A 626 -37.83 17.16 21.64
N THR A 627 -38.58 18.26 21.55
CA THR A 627 -39.64 18.39 20.53
C THR A 627 -39.09 18.42 19.09
N GLY A 628 -37.79 18.65 18.91
CA GLY A 628 -37.13 18.61 17.60
C GLY A 628 -37.21 17.25 16.90
N PHE A 629 -37.44 16.15 17.65
CA PHE A 629 -37.71 14.83 17.07
C PHE A 629 -38.93 14.78 16.14
N GLN A 630 -39.85 15.76 16.22
CA GLN A 630 -40.99 15.87 15.30
C GLN A 630 -40.58 16.24 13.88
N GLN A 631 -39.41 16.86 13.68
CA GLN A 631 -38.90 17.29 12.37
C GLN A 631 -37.89 16.30 11.78
N ILE A 632 -37.88 15.05 12.28
CA ILE A 632 -36.91 14.05 11.85
C ILE A 632 -37.03 13.75 10.35
N LYS A 633 -35.92 13.94 9.63
CA LYS A 633 -35.77 13.56 8.23
C LYS A 633 -34.78 12.40 8.16
N TYR A 634 -35.27 11.24 7.73
CA TYR A 634 -34.45 10.05 7.57
C TYR A 634 -33.77 10.05 6.21
N GLU A 635 -32.45 9.86 6.21
CA GLU A 635 -31.66 9.70 4.98
C GLU A 635 -31.15 8.25 4.90
N ILE A 636 -31.40 7.61 3.76
CA ILE A 636 -31.15 6.17 3.54
C ILE A 636 -30.29 5.91 2.30
N ASP A 637 -29.97 6.93 1.50
CA ASP A 637 -29.16 6.78 0.30
C ASP A 637 -27.72 6.34 0.64
N PRO A 638 -27.27 5.14 0.27
CA PRO A 638 -25.93 4.66 0.55
C PRO A 638 -24.86 5.49 -0.16
N GLU A 639 -25.16 6.10 -1.32
CA GLU A 639 -24.21 6.97 -1.99
C GLU A 639 -23.97 8.23 -1.15
N TYR A 640 -25.00 8.82 -0.54
CA TYR A 640 -24.83 9.93 0.39
C TYR A 640 -24.10 9.52 1.69
N LEU A 641 -24.45 8.36 2.24
CA LEU A 641 -23.94 7.90 3.54
C LEU A 641 -22.47 7.44 3.49
N PHE A 642 -22.03 6.81 2.40
CA PHE A 642 -20.71 6.16 2.32
C PHE A 642 -19.72 6.82 1.37
N SER A 643 -20.16 7.75 0.51
CA SER A 643 -19.26 8.44 -0.42
C SER A 643 -19.15 9.94 -0.11
N PRO A 644 -17.95 10.54 -0.22
CA PRO A 644 -17.75 11.96 0.08
C PRO A 644 -18.72 12.86 -0.70
N ILE A 645 -19.31 13.86 -0.04
CA ILE A 645 -20.26 14.80 -0.66
C ILE A 645 -19.58 15.59 -1.80
N ARG A 646 -18.28 15.92 -1.65
CA ARG A 646 -17.46 16.65 -2.63
C ARG A 646 -16.32 15.79 -3.18
N GLY A 647 -16.62 14.56 -3.61
CA GLY A 647 -15.64 13.72 -4.30
C GLY A 647 -15.44 14.14 -5.76
N GLU A 648 -14.20 14.05 -6.27
CA GLU A 648 -13.87 14.37 -7.67
C GLU A 648 -14.72 13.58 -8.67
N GLY A 649 -14.95 12.29 -8.41
CA GLY A 649 -15.82 11.46 -9.24
C GLY A 649 -17.29 11.93 -9.30
N LYS A 650 -17.80 12.61 -8.25
CA LYS A 650 -19.15 13.22 -8.27
C LYS A 650 -19.16 14.50 -9.11
N SER A 651 -18.10 15.32 -9.03
CA SER A 651 -17.98 16.52 -9.86
C SER A 651 -17.81 16.18 -11.35
N GLU A 652 -16.96 15.21 -11.68
CA GLU A 652 -16.78 14.74 -13.05
C GLU A 652 -18.08 14.16 -13.60
N ARG A 653 -18.76 13.32 -12.82
CA ARG A 653 -20.08 12.79 -13.20
C ARG A 653 -21.11 13.89 -13.42
N ALA A 654 -21.15 14.91 -12.56
CA ALA A 654 -22.05 16.05 -12.73
C ALA A 654 -21.75 16.84 -14.02
N ILE A 655 -20.47 16.98 -14.38
CA ILE A 655 -20.05 17.58 -15.65
C ILE A 655 -20.56 16.71 -16.82
N VAL A 656 -20.32 15.41 -16.80
CA VAL A 656 -20.80 14.49 -17.84
C VAL A 656 -22.32 14.55 -17.96
N GLU A 657 -23.05 14.58 -16.86
CA GLU A 657 -24.52 14.69 -16.84
C GLU A 657 -25.02 16.04 -17.35
N SER A 658 -24.25 17.12 -17.17
CA SER A 658 -24.62 18.44 -17.69
C SER A 658 -24.54 18.53 -19.23
N TYR A 659 -23.57 17.83 -19.84
CA TYR A 659 -23.35 17.84 -21.30
C TYR A 659 -24.03 16.66 -22.01
N PHE A 660 -24.10 15.49 -21.37
CA PHE A 660 -24.53 14.22 -21.93
C PHE A 660 -25.62 13.56 -21.09
N LYS A 661 -26.62 14.32 -20.64
CA LYS A 661 -27.76 13.79 -19.88
C LYS A 661 -28.45 12.64 -20.65
N VAL A 662 -28.60 11.49 -20.01
CA VAL A 662 -29.36 10.36 -20.55
C VAL A 662 -30.84 10.73 -20.59
N ASN A 663 -31.47 10.49 -21.74
CA ASN A 663 -32.90 10.67 -21.94
C ASN A 663 -33.55 9.29 -22.00
N TYR A 664 -34.32 8.92 -20.97
CA TYR A 664 -34.92 7.59 -20.87
C TYR A 664 -36.17 7.44 -21.75
N THR A 665 -36.83 8.54 -22.12
CA THR A 665 -38.09 8.52 -22.88
C THR A 665 -37.93 8.32 -24.39
N HIS A 666 -36.83 8.79 -25.00
CA HIS A 666 -36.68 8.74 -26.46
C HIS A 666 -35.29 8.36 -26.97
N ARG A 667 -34.23 8.46 -26.17
CA ARG A 667 -32.85 8.19 -26.63
C ARG A 667 -32.07 7.38 -25.60
N PHE A 668 -32.71 6.37 -25.04
CA PHE A 668 -32.11 5.54 -24.01
C PHE A 668 -31.09 4.56 -24.60
N ASN A 669 -29.84 4.65 -24.16
CA ASN A 669 -28.79 3.70 -24.53
C ASN A 669 -27.97 3.31 -23.30
N VAL A 670 -27.81 2.00 -23.10
CA VAL A 670 -27.06 1.41 -21.96
C VAL A 670 -25.57 1.79 -21.98
N GLY A 671 -24.99 2.13 -23.14
CA GLY A 671 -23.62 2.64 -23.21
C GLY A 671 -23.45 4.08 -22.70
N ARG A 672 -24.53 4.81 -22.40
CA ARG A 672 -24.50 6.23 -21.99
C ARG A 672 -24.88 6.47 -20.54
N ILE A 673 -25.23 5.43 -19.78
CA ILE A 673 -25.63 5.57 -18.37
C ILE A 673 -24.46 6.00 -17.47
N THR A 674 -24.62 7.16 -16.83
CA THR A 674 -23.71 7.68 -15.80
C THR A 674 -24.14 7.30 -14.39
N ARG A 675 -25.45 7.06 -14.20
CA ARG A 675 -26.04 6.51 -12.98
C ARG A 675 -26.90 5.31 -13.32
N PRO A 676 -26.93 4.29 -12.44
CA PRO A 676 -28.01 3.33 -12.46
C PRO A 676 -29.30 4.12 -12.22
N GLY A 677 -30.13 4.27 -13.27
CA GLY A 677 -31.47 4.83 -13.14
C GLY A 677 -32.40 3.85 -12.42
N ARG A 678 -33.68 3.85 -12.76
CA ARG A 678 -34.60 2.79 -12.32
C ARG A 678 -34.47 1.55 -13.21
N PHE A 679 -34.21 0.41 -12.60
CA PHE A 679 -34.08 -0.85 -13.33
C PHE A 679 -34.35 -2.06 -12.43
N GLY A 680 -34.90 -3.10 -13.04
CA GLY A 680 -35.00 -4.43 -12.49
C GLY A 680 -34.01 -5.34 -13.21
N ARG A 681 -33.29 -6.17 -12.46
CA ARG A 681 -32.37 -7.15 -13.03
C ARG A 681 -32.59 -8.52 -12.40
N VAL A 682 -32.48 -9.52 -13.25
CA VAL A 682 -32.68 -10.92 -12.89
C VAL A 682 -31.46 -11.71 -13.32
N ILE A 683 -30.91 -12.49 -12.40
CA ILE A 683 -29.86 -13.48 -12.67
C ILE A 683 -30.52 -14.86 -12.59
N VAL A 684 -30.42 -15.60 -13.68
CA VAL A 684 -30.98 -16.93 -13.82
C VAL A 684 -29.85 -17.95 -13.78
N ILE A 685 -30.00 -18.98 -12.96
CA ILE A 685 -29.07 -20.10 -12.83
C ILE A 685 -29.82 -21.41 -13.05
N SER A 686 -29.11 -22.44 -13.54
CA SER A 686 -29.69 -23.79 -13.65
C SER A 686 -29.90 -24.39 -12.26
N LYS A 687 -31.07 -24.99 -12.01
CA LYS A 687 -31.35 -25.79 -10.79
C LYS A 687 -30.65 -27.15 -10.79
N ASP A 688 -30.14 -27.60 -11.94
CA ASP A 688 -29.50 -28.90 -12.04
C ASP A 688 -28.09 -28.90 -11.45
N GLU A 689 -27.88 -29.67 -10.38
CA GLU A 689 -26.57 -29.81 -9.73
C GLU A 689 -25.55 -30.53 -10.61
N HIS A 690 -25.99 -31.47 -11.44
CA HIS A 690 -25.11 -32.28 -12.29
C HIS A 690 -24.78 -31.65 -13.65
N ASN A 691 -25.68 -30.83 -14.21
CA ASN A 691 -25.49 -30.20 -15.51
C ASN A 691 -25.86 -28.71 -15.46
N LYS A 692 -24.87 -27.87 -15.16
CA LYS A 692 -25.01 -26.41 -15.07
C LYS A 692 -25.02 -25.78 -16.46
N ASN A 693 -25.92 -26.21 -17.34
CA ASN A 693 -26.05 -25.67 -18.68
C ASN A 693 -27.47 -25.13 -18.91
N LEU A 694 -27.54 -23.84 -19.27
CA LEU A 694 -28.77 -23.15 -19.63
C LEU A 694 -29.11 -23.29 -21.13
N LEU A 695 -28.22 -23.83 -21.96
CA LEU A 695 -28.46 -24.03 -23.39
C LEU A 695 -29.33 -25.26 -23.68
N ARG A 696 -30.57 -25.26 -23.19
CA ARG A 696 -31.57 -26.32 -23.39
C ARG A 696 -32.92 -25.73 -23.70
N SER A 697 -33.66 -26.31 -24.63
CA SER A 697 -34.94 -25.76 -25.07
C SER A 697 -35.96 -25.64 -23.94
N GLU A 698 -35.98 -26.59 -23.01
CA GLU A 698 -36.87 -26.56 -21.82
C GLU A 698 -36.58 -25.35 -20.90
N VAL A 699 -35.29 -25.02 -20.72
CA VAL A 699 -34.86 -23.86 -19.92
C VAL A 699 -35.27 -22.55 -20.57
N TRP A 700 -35.15 -22.46 -21.90
CA TRP A 700 -35.48 -21.26 -22.66
C TRP A 700 -36.99 -20.98 -22.73
N GLN A 701 -37.82 -22.02 -22.67
CA GLN A 701 -39.27 -21.88 -22.50
C GLN A 701 -39.61 -21.27 -21.12
N GLU A 702 -38.94 -21.70 -20.04
CA GLU A 702 -39.11 -21.09 -18.71
C GLU A 702 -38.59 -19.64 -18.66
N LEU A 703 -37.49 -19.32 -19.36
CA LEU A 703 -37.01 -17.94 -19.50
C LEU A 703 -38.05 -17.03 -20.18
N ARG A 704 -38.75 -17.53 -21.22
CA ARG A 704 -39.85 -16.78 -21.87
C ARG A 704 -41.07 -16.62 -20.95
N LEU A 705 -41.38 -17.63 -20.14
CA LEU A 705 -42.44 -17.52 -19.14
C LEU A 705 -42.10 -16.44 -18.09
N LEU A 706 -40.86 -16.42 -17.60
CA LEU A 706 -40.35 -15.41 -16.67
C LEU A 706 -40.45 -13.99 -17.27
N ASP A 707 -40.00 -13.79 -18.52
CA ASP A 707 -40.15 -12.50 -19.21
C ASP A 707 -41.63 -12.09 -19.35
N GLY A 708 -42.51 -13.05 -19.64
CA GLY A 708 -43.96 -12.82 -19.69
C GLY A 708 -44.56 -12.35 -18.36
N ILE A 709 -44.14 -12.94 -17.24
CA ILE A 709 -44.56 -12.52 -15.89
C ILE A 709 -44.13 -11.08 -15.62
N ILE A 710 -42.89 -10.73 -15.96
CA ILE A 710 -42.34 -9.38 -15.75
C ILE A 710 -43.04 -8.34 -16.64
N GLN A 711 -43.27 -8.65 -17.92
CA GLN A 711 -43.94 -7.73 -18.83
C GLN A 711 -45.42 -7.49 -18.46
N ASN A 712 -46.11 -8.51 -17.96
CA ASN A 712 -47.52 -8.46 -17.58
C ASN A 712 -47.76 -8.01 -16.13
N ALA A 713 -46.70 -7.74 -15.35
CA ALA A 713 -46.84 -7.22 -14.00
C ALA A 713 -47.59 -5.88 -14.02
N THR A 714 -48.73 -5.82 -13.34
CA THR A 714 -49.58 -4.63 -13.27
C THR A 714 -49.27 -3.84 -12.00
N VAL A 715 -49.13 -2.53 -12.15
CA VAL A 715 -48.76 -1.62 -11.07
C VAL A 715 -49.81 -0.54 -10.96
N GLN A 716 -50.25 -0.24 -9.73
CA GLN A 716 -51.16 0.88 -9.46
C GLN A 716 -50.40 2.02 -8.79
N TYR A 717 -50.38 3.20 -9.41
CA TYR A 717 -49.80 4.40 -8.83
C TYR A 717 -50.63 5.62 -9.22
N ASP A 718 -51.03 6.43 -8.24
CA ASP A 718 -51.82 7.67 -8.44
C ASP A 718 -53.16 7.44 -9.19
N GLY A 719 -53.80 6.28 -8.97
CA GLY A 719 -55.07 5.90 -9.62
C GLY A 719 -54.96 5.41 -11.05
N GLU A 720 -53.75 5.35 -11.62
CA GLU A 720 -53.47 4.80 -12.95
C GLU A 720 -52.87 3.38 -12.83
N THR A 721 -53.36 2.45 -13.62
CA THR A 721 -52.80 1.09 -13.73
C THR A 721 -51.93 0.99 -14.98
N PHE A 722 -50.70 0.53 -14.84
CA PHE A 722 -49.79 0.40 -15.97
C PHE A 722 -48.93 -0.86 -15.91
N THR A 723 -48.34 -1.22 -17.05
CA THR A 723 -47.44 -2.38 -17.22
C THR A 723 -46.02 -1.93 -17.58
N TYR A 724 -45.07 -2.86 -17.65
CA TYR A 724 -43.69 -2.56 -18.04
C TYR A 724 -43.61 -1.85 -19.41
N ARG A 725 -44.44 -2.25 -20.39
CA ARG A 725 -44.42 -1.68 -21.76
C ARG A 725 -44.73 -0.17 -21.79
N GLU A 726 -45.48 0.30 -20.82
CA GLU A 726 -45.84 1.72 -20.71
C GLU A 726 -44.81 2.53 -19.91
N ALA A 727 -44.03 1.88 -19.05
CA ALA A 727 -43.06 2.53 -18.17
C ALA A 727 -41.61 2.40 -18.66
N CYS A 728 -41.31 1.43 -19.52
CA CYS A 728 -39.95 1.10 -19.92
C CYS A 728 -39.21 2.24 -20.64
N ALA A 729 -37.88 2.23 -20.51
CA ALA A 729 -37.01 3.14 -21.23
C ALA A 729 -37.02 2.84 -22.73
N ARG A 730 -36.99 3.88 -23.57
CA ARG A 730 -37.19 3.75 -25.01
C ARG A 730 -36.03 4.32 -25.83
N TRP A 731 -35.72 3.63 -26.91
CA TRP A 731 -34.97 4.17 -28.03
C TRP A 731 -35.96 4.49 -29.15
N GLU A 732 -36.12 5.78 -29.43
CA GLU A 732 -37.16 6.34 -30.29
C GLU A 732 -38.58 6.00 -29.80
N ASN A 733 -39.18 4.94 -30.34
CA ASN A 733 -40.51 4.45 -29.97
C ASN A 733 -40.50 3.00 -29.47
N GLU A 734 -39.34 2.34 -29.47
CA GLU A 734 -39.20 0.95 -29.07
C GLU A 734 -38.72 0.84 -27.62
N CYS A 735 -39.39 -0.04 -26.88
CA CYS A 735 -39.04 -0.39 -25.51
C CYS A 735 -37.72 -1.16 -25.48
N PHE A 736 -36.88 -0.93 -24.46
CA PHE A 736 -35.69 -1.77 -24.27
C PHE A 736 -36.07 -3.24 -24.08
N THR A 737 -35.55 -4.11 -24.94
CA THR A 737 -35.74 -5.56 -24.93
C THR A 737 -34.45 -6.29 -24.62
N ASN A 738 -34.55 -7.48 -24.02
CA ASN A 738 -33.42 -8.38 -23.84
C ASN A 738 -33.20 -9.19 -25.13
N ASP A 739 -32.31 -8.72 -26.00
CA ASP A 739 -32.04 -9.35 -27.31
C ASP A 739 -31.57 -10.80 -27.20
N ILE A 740 -30.97 -11.16 -26.06
CA ILE A 740 -30.54 -12.52 -25.77
C ILE A 740 -31.71 -13.51 -25.79
N LEU A 741 -32.93 -13.07 -25.46
CA LEU A 741 -34.11 -13.93 -25.47
C LEU A 741 -34.48 -14.44 -26.87
N ASN A 742 -34.00 -13.79 -27.94
CA ASN A 742 -34.24 -14.22 -29.34
C ASN A 742 -33.51 -15.51 -29.73
N LEU A 743 -32.57 -15.99 -28.90
CA LEU A 743 -31.96 -17.31 -29.08
C LEU A 743 -32.97 -18.45 -28.92
N ASP A 744 -34.15 -18.21 -28.32
CA ASP A 744 -35.22 -19.20 -28.22
C ASP A 744 -35.66 -19.79 -29.57
N LYS A 745 -35.47 -19.06 -30.67
CA LYS A 745 -35.79 -19.52 -32.03
C LYS A 745 -34.78 -20.51 -32.60
N ILE A 746 -33.55 -20.52 -32.09
CA ILE A 746 -32.44 -21.34 -32.61
C ILE A 746 -31.88 -22.30 -31.54
N ILE A 747 -32.41 -22.25 -30.32
CA ILE A 747 -31.91 -23.06 -29.21
C ILE A 747 -32.10 -24.56 -29.46
N ASP A 748 -33.15 -24.96 -30.19
CA ASP A 748 -33.39 -26.34 -30.61
C ASP A 748 -32.24 -26.86 -31.49
N GLU A 749 -31.73 -26.03 -32.41
CA GLU A 749 -30.60 -26.36 -33.29
C GLU A 749 -29.26 -26.37 -32.53
N VAL A 750 -29.12 -25.49 -31.53
CA VAL A 750 -27.94 -25.45 -30.66
C VAL A 750 -27.88 -26.67 -29.75
N GLU A 751 -29.02 -27.10 -29.18
CA GLU A 751 -29.11 -28.31 -28.36
C GLU A 751 -28.88 -29.59 -29.18
N ALA A 752 -29.33 -29.61 -30.44
CA ALA A 752 -29.06 -30.70 -31.39
C ALA A 752 -27.59 -30.76 -31.86
N GLY A 753 -26.82 -29.69 -31.67
CA GLY A 753 -25.44 -29.56 -32.15
C GLY A 753 -25.33 -29.20 -33.64
N ASP A 754 -26.44 -28.80 -34.27
CA ASP A 754 -26.48 -28.38 -35.68
C ASP A 754 -25.96 -26.94 -35.86
N LEU A 755 -26.08 -26.10 -34.81
CA LEU A 755 -25.62 -24.71 -34.80
C LEU A 755 -24.72 -24.42 -33.59
N ASN A 756 -23.47 -24.05 -33.84
CA ASN A 756 -22.52 -23.72 -32.77
C ASN A 756 -22.50 -22.22 -32.47
N LEU A 757 -22.65 -21.84 -31.19
CA LEU A 757 -22.55 -20.46 -30.74
C LEU A 757 -21.09 -20.04 -30.58
N THR A 758 -20.69 -18.90 -31.18
CA THR A 758 -19.31 -18.38 -31.12
C THR A 758 -19.18 -17.23 -30.12
N PHE A 759 -18.24 -17.33 -29.20
CA PHE A 759 -17.89 -16.30 -28.22
C PHE A 759 -16.81 -15.35 -28.76
N PRO A 760 -16.79 -14.04 -28.43
CA PRO A 760 -17.72 -13.29 -27.58
C PRO A 760 -18.93 -12.71 -28.32
N VAL A 761 -18.90 -12.65 -29.64
CA VAL A 761 -19.98 -12.08 -30.46
C VAL A 761 -20.33 -13.05 -31.57
N MET A 762 -21.62 -13.31 -31.74
CA MET A 762 -22.15 -14.08 -32.86
C MET A 762 -23.20 -13.27 -33.60
N PHE A 763 -23.15 -13.31 -34.93
CA PHE A 763 -24.22 -12.80 -35.77
C PHE A 763 -25.21 -13.93 -36.02
N ASN A 764 -26.47 -13.69 -35.73
CA ASN A 764 -27.52 -14.63 -36.09
C ASN A 764 -27.58 -14.72 -37.62
N PRO A 765 -27.42 -15.91 -38.23
CA PRO A 765 -27.38 -16.06 -39.68
C PRO A 765 -28.73 -15.76 -40.36
N VAL A 766 -29.83 -15.79 -39.59
CA VAL A 766 -31.19 -15.54 -40.08
C VAL A 766 -31.60 -14.09 -39.89
N THR A 767 -31.39 -13.54 -38.69
CA THR A 767 -31.84 -12.16 -38.37
C THR A 767 -30.77 -11.10 -38.59
N TRP A 768 -29.50 -11.49 -38.75
CA TRP A 768 -28.33 -10.60 -38.79
C TRP A 768 -28.09 -9.81 -37.49
N ASP A 769 -28.75 -10.17 -36.40
CA ASP A 769 -28.55 -9.53 -35.09
C ASP A 769 -27.20 -9.94 -34.48
N ALA A 770 -26.47 -8.96 -33.95
CA ALA A 770 -25.22 -9.20 -33.25
C ALA A 770 -25.49 -9.49 -31.76
N HIS A 771 -25.35 -10.75 -31.35
CA HIS A 771 -25.46 -11.15 -29.95
C HIS A 771 -24.10 -11.02 -29.26
N VAL A 772 -24.00 -10.09 -28.32
CA VAL A 772 -22.80 -9.87 -27.49
C VAL A 772 -22.95 -10.67 -26.19
N PHE A 773 -22.49 -11.92 -26.20
CA PHE A 773 -22.69 -12.86 -25.09
C PHE A 773 -22.11 -12.42 -23.74
N PRO A 774 -20.95 -11.73 -23.64
CA PRO A 774 -20.40 -11.27 -22.35
C PRO A 774 -21.33 -10.36 -21.53
N VAL A 775 -22.31 -9.70 -22.15
CA VAL A 775 -23.26 -8.81 -21.45
C VAL A 775 -24.35 -9.59 -20.73
N PHE A 776 -24.67 -10.80 -21.21
CA PHE A 776 -25.80 -11.60 -20.75
C PHE A 776 -25.36 -12.89 -20.05
N PHE A 777 -24.32 -13.57 -20.52
CA PHE A 777 -23.89 -14.85 -19.96
C PHE A 777 -22.83 -14.66 -18.87
N GLY A 778 -22.99 -15.39 -17.77
CA GLY A 778 -22.03 -15.45 -16.68
C GLY A 778 -21.44 -16.84 -16.52
N GLY A 779 -20.12 -16.92 -16.41
CA GLY A 779 -19.40 -18.18 -16.21
C GLY A 779 -19.34 -19.10 -17.44
N THR A 780 -19.49 -18.55 -18.65
CA THR A 780 -19.47 -19.29 -19.92
C THR A 780 -18.20 -20.14 -20.06
N GLN A 781 -18.37 -21.43 -20.35
CA GLN A 781 -17.27 -22.31 -20.71
C GLN A 781 -17.12 -22.35 -22.23
N VAL A 782 -15.91 -22.11 -22.70
CA VAL A 782 -15.59 -21.93 -24.11
C VAL A 782 -14.53 -22.94 -24.52
N SER A 783 -14.66 -23.49 -25.73
CA SER A 783 -13.68 -24.39 -26.36
C SER A 783 -12.43 -23.64 -26.85
N GLU A 784 -11.39 -24.37 -27.27
CA GLU A 784 -10.18 -23.80 -27.88
C GLU A 784 -10.49 -22.95 -29.14
N ASP A 785 -11.56 -23.30 -29.86
CA ASP A 785 -12.03 -22.59 -31.07
C ASP A 785 -13.01 -21.43 -30.78
N ASN A 786 -13.09 -20.95 -29.53
CA ASN A 786 -14.04 -19.92 -29.10
C ASN A 786 -15.53 -20.31 -29.20
N LEU A 787 -15.85 -21.61 -29.25
CA LEU A 787 -17.23 -22.09 -29.25
C LEU A 787 -17.78 -22.23 -27.82
N ILE A 788 -19.01 -21.79 -27.59
CA ILE A 788 -19.67 -21.90 -26.28
C ILE A 788 -20.09 -23.35 -26.05
N ILE A 789 -19.53 -23.99 -25.03
CA ILE A 789 -19.85 -25.36 -24.64
C ILE A 789 -20.97 -25.38 -23.61
N SER A 790 -20.89 -24.52 -22.60
CA SER A 790 -21.91 -24.43 -21.55
C SER A 790 -22.05 -23.02 -20.98
N VAL A 791 -23.28 -22.71 -20.55
CA VAL A 791 -23.62 -21.43 -19.93
C VAL A 791 -24.25 -21.70 -18.56
N PRO A 792 -23.52 -21.46 -17.45
CA PRO A 792 -24.03 -21.69 -16.10
C PRO A 792 -25.05 -20.66 -15.61
N SER A 793 -24.93 -19.40 -16.04
CA SER A 793 -25.81 -18.31 -15.61
C SER A 793 -26.11 -17.32 -16.73
N LEU A 794 -27.28 -16.69 -16.66
CA LEU A 794 -27.79 -15.73 -17.63
C LEU A 794 -28.40 -14.52 -16.90
N GLN A 795 -28.21 -13.33 -17.44
CA GLN A 795 -28.68 -12.08 -16.87
C GLN A 795 -29.71 -11.42 -17.79
N LEU A 796 -30.85 -10.99 -17.24
CA LEU A 796 -31.88 -10.19 -17.92
C LEU A 796 -32.04 -8.84 -17.22
N VAL A 797 -32.15 -7.75 -17.98
CA VAL A 797 -32.26 -6.39 -17.43
C VAL A 797 -33.47 -5.68 -18.02
N TYR A 798 -34.17 -4.91 -17.19
CA TYR A 798 -35.37 -4.17 -17.54
C TYR A 798 -35.21 -2.73 -17.04
N PHE A 799 -35.17 -1.76 -17.96
CA PHE A 799 -34.95 -0.35 -17.64
C PHE A 799 -36.26 0.44 -17.70
N VAL A 800 -36.45 1.37 -16.76
CA VAL A 800 -37.68 2.16 -16.63
C VAL A 800 -37.37 3.66 -16.77
N THR A 801 -38.34 4.42 -17.25
CA THR A 801 -38.23 5.87 -17.40
C THR A 801 -38.07 6.58 -16.05
N ALA A 802 -37.12 7.51 -15.98
CA ALA A 802 -36.78 8.25 -14.75
C ALA A 802 -36.48 9.74 -14.99
N ASP A 803 -36.91 10.32 -16.12
CA ASP A 803 -36.55 11.69 -16.50
C ASP A 803 -37.18 12.78 -15.60
N SER A 804 -38.37 12.51 -15.05
CA SER A 804 -39.13 13.42 -14.19
C SER A 804 -39.41 12.80 -12.81
N LYS A 805 -39.63 13.63 -11.78
CA LYS A 805 -39.95 13.14 -10.42
C LYS A 805 -41.17 12.21 -10.37
N ARG A 806 -42.20 12.46 -11.20
CA ARG A 806 -43.38 11.58 -11.31
C ARG A 806 -43.03 10.25 -11.97
N GLN A 807 -42.21 10.25 -13.02
CA GLN A 807 -41.74 9.02 -13.67
C GLN A 807 -40.81 8.22 -12.75
N ASP A 808 -39.91 8.88 -12.02
CA ASP A 808 -39.03 8.23 -11.05
C ASP A 808 -39.82 7.52 -9.94
N ALA A 809 -40.84 8.19 -9.38
CA ALA A 809 -41.73 7.58 -8.39
C ALA A 809 -42.56 6.43 -8.97
N ARG A 810 -43.06 6.58 -10.20
CA ARG A 810 -43.77 5.52 -10.94
C ARG A 810 -42.85 4.32 -11.22
N GLY A 811 -41.58 4.57 -11.53
CA GLY A 811 -40.56 3.55 -11.72
C GLY A 811 -40.22 2.82 -10.42
N ALA A 812 -40.14 3.53 -9.30
CA ALA A 812 -39.95 2.92 -7.98
C ALA A 812 -41.13 1.98 -7.61
N ALA A 813 -42.37 2.37 -7.89
CA ALA A 813 -43.53 1.50 -7.70
C ALA A 813 -43.49 0.25 -8.58
N TRP A 814 -42.97 0.37 -9.82
CA TRP A 814 -42.77 -0.78 -10.70
C TRP A 814 -41.66 -1.71 -10.21
N GLU A 815 -40.56 -1.19 -9.68
CA GLU A 815 -39.49 -2.00 -9.11
C GLU A 815 -39.98 -2.88 -7.95
N GLU A 816 -40.84 -2.33 -7.09
CA GLU A 816 -41.47 -3.07 -5.98
C GLU A 816 -42.37 -4.19 -6.49
N ALA A 817 -43.25 -3.90 -7.45
CA ALA A 817 -44.11 -4.90 -8.07
C ALA A 817 -43.31 -5.96 -8.84
N PHE A 818 -42.21 -5.59 -9.50
CA PHE A 818 -41.29 -6.52 -10.16
C PHE A 818 -40.63 -7.47 -9.16
N LEU A 819 -40.15 -6.93 -8.04
CA LEU A 819 -39.56 -7.72 -6.97
C LEU A 819 -40.58 -8.70 -6.38
N GLU A 820 -41.81 -8.25 -6.13
CA GLU A 820 -42.89 -9.10 -5.62
C GLU A 820 -43.31 -10.18 -6.62
N ALA A 821 -43.51 -9.83 -7.89
CA ALA A 821 -43.95 -10.76 -8.93
C ALA A 821 -42.94 -11.90 -9.18
N VAL A 822 -41.65 -11.55 -9.31
CA VAL A 822 -40.58 -12.55 -9.50
C VAL A 822 -40.36 -13.36 -8.23
N GLY A 823 -40.45 -12.74 -7.06
CA GLY A 823 -40.37 -13.43 -5.76
C GLY A 823 -41.50 -14.45 -5.58
N TYR A 824 -42.73 -14.04 -5.84
CA TYR A 824 -43.90 -14.91 -5.78
C TYR A 824 -43.76 -16.11 -6.72
N ALA A 825 -43.24 -15.91 -7.93
CA ALA A 825 -43.03 -16.99 -8.90
C ALA A 825 -41.98 -18.01 -8.43
N GLU A 826 -40.86 -17.57 -7.83
CA GLU A 826 -39.84 -18.47 -7.29
C GLU A 826 -40.34 -19.19 -6.02
N ASP A 827 -40.98 -18.47 -5.09
CA ASP A 827 -41.47 -19.02 -3.81
C ASP A 827 -42.58 -20.07 -4.00
N HIS A 828 -43.42 -19.92 -5.03
CA HIS A 828 -44.44 -20.91 -5.41
C HIS A 828 -43.92 -22.01 -6.31
N GLY A 829 -42.63 -22.03 -6.62
CA GLY A 829 -41.99 -23.08 -7.41
C GLY A 829 -42.49 -23.17 -8.85
N VAL A 830 -42.83 -22.03 -9.47
CA VAL A 830 -43.32 -21.97 -10.87
C VAL A 830 -42.26 -22.48 -11.85
N PHE A 831 -40.98 -22.28 -11.52
CA PHE A 831 -39.85 -22.71 -12.34
C PHE A 831 -39.27 -24.04 -11.88
N LYS A 832 -39.22 -25.02 -12.78
CA LYS A 832 -38.70 -26.37 -12.52
C LYS A 832 -37.21 -26.48 -12.81
N TYR A 833 -36.73 -25.85 -13.88
CA TYR A 833 -35.35 -25.99 -14.36
C TYR A 833 -34.47 -24.78 -14.04
N ILE A 834 -35.07 -23.60 -13.86
CA ILE A 834 -34.34 -22.39 -13.49
C ILE A 834 -34.56 -21.98 -12.03
N SER A 835 -33.53 -21.39 -11.43
CA SER A 835 -33.64 -20.61 -10.19
C SER A 835 -33.28 -19.17 -10.47
N VAL A 836 -33.98 -18.27 -9.83
CA VAL A 836 -34.01 -16.86 -10.19
C VAL A 836 -33.61 -15.99 -9.00
N ALA A 837 -32.54 -15.23 -9.15
CA ALA A 837 -32.16 -14.16 -8.22
C ALA A 837 -32.56 -12.80 -8.81
N ARG A 838 -33.22 -11.97 -8.00
CA ARG A 838 -33.80 -10.69 -8.43
C ARG A 838 -33.17 -9.52 -7.68
N PHE A 839 -32.94 -8.43 -8.37
CA PHE A 839 -32.48 -7.18 -7.76
C PHE A 839 -33.04 -5.96 -8.50
N ALA A 840 -33.24 -4.88 -7.78
CA ALA A 840 -33.66 -3.59 -8.32
C ALA A 840 -32.74 -2.47 -7.78
N SER A 841 -32.91 -1.24 -8.29
CA SER A 841 -32.05 -0.11 -7.92
C SER A 841 -31.99 0.14 -6.40
N ARG A 842 -33.11 -0.06 -5.68
CA ARG A 842 -33.23 0.18 -4.22
C ARG A 842 -33.02 -1.03 -3.33
N THR A 843 -32.69 -2.20 -3.88
CA THR A 843 -32.57 -3.43 -3.07
C THR A 843 -31.50 -3.28 -1.99
N LEU A 844 -30.38 -2.62 -2.29
CA LEU A 844 -29.33 -2.36 -1.29
C LEU A 844 -29.83 -1.48 -0.14
N ASP A 845 -30.51 -0.37 -0.47
CA ASP A 845 -31.09 0.56 0.51
C ASP A 845 -32.07 -0.17 1.44
N HIS A 846 -32.95 -0.99 0.86
CA HIS A 846 -33.95 -1.75 1.61
C HIS A 846 -33.32 -2.83 2.51
N GLU A 847 -32.28 -3.52 2.07
CA GLU A 847 -31.59 -4.54 2.89
C GLU A 847 -30.78 -3.90 4.04
N LEU A 848 -30.12 -2.75 3.80
CA LEU A 848 -29.46 -1.98 4.86
C LEU A 848 -30.47 -1.45 5.89
N GLU A 849 -31.61 -0.93 5.43
CA GLU A 849 -32.67 -0.46 6.33
C GLU A 849 -33.29 -1.61 7.12
N ARG A 850 -33.53 -2.76 6.47
CA ARG A 850 -34.05 -3.96 7.13
C ARG A 850 -33.14 -4.43 8.26
N ASN A 851 -31.83 -4.47 8.02
CA ASN A 851 -30.84 -4.79 9.05
C ASN A 851 -30.85 -3.76 10.20
N THR A 852 -31.06 -2.49 9.90
CA THR A 852 -31.18 -1.47 10.94
C THR A 852 -32.44 -1.70 11.78
N ARG A 853 -33.61 -1.94 11.14
CA ARG A 853 -34.89 -2.17 11.82
C ARG A 853 -34.91 -3.42 12.68
N THR A 854 -34.22 -4.49 12.27
CA THR A 854 -34.13 -5.72 13.09
C THR A 854 -33.30 -5.50 14.36
N VAL A 855 -32.36 -4.55 14.36
CA VAL A 855 -31.50 -4.24 15.52
C VAL A 855 -32.18 -3.29 16.52
N VAL A 856 -33.04 -2.37 16.06
CA VAL A 856 -33.75 -1.40 16.93
C VAL A 856 -34.36 -1.99 18.21
N PRO A 857 -35.13 -3.11 18.18
CA PRO A 857 -35.73 -3.65 19.41
C PRO A 857 -34.70 -4.14 20.45
N TYR A 858 -33.51 -4.55 20.02
CA TYR A 858 -32.44 -4.99 20.93
C TYR A 858 -31.77 -3.83 21.66
N PHE A 859 -31.83 -2.60 21.13
CA PHE A 859 -31.35 -1.43 21.87
C PHE A 859 -32.16 -1.19 23.14
N GLY A 860 -33.49 -1.35 23.07
CA GLY A 860 -34.35 -1.18 24.24
C GLY A 860 -33.99 -2.12 25.40
N SER A 861 -33.78 -3.42 25.10
CA SER A 861 -33.41 -4.40 26.12
C SER A 861 -31.99 -4.20 26.68
N THR A 862 -31.03 -3.81 25.84
CA THR A 862 -29.64 -3.54 26.26
C THR A 862 -29.53 -2.29 27.13
N PHE A 863 -30.32 -1.23 26.86
CA PHE A 863 -30.38 -0.05 27.74
C PHE A 863 -30.87 -0.40 29.14
N ILE A 864 -31.92 -1.21 29.24
CA ILE A 864 -32.45 -1.65 30.54
C ILE A 864 -31.39 -2.46 31.30
N LEU A 865 -30.70 -3.37 30.62
CA LEU A 865 -29.66 -4.21 31.22
C LEU A 865 -28.45 -3.38 31.68
N MET A 866 -28.03 -2.39 30.90
CA MET A 866 -26.96 -1.46 31.28
C MET A 866 -27.32 -0.59 32.48
N ILE A 867 -28.53 -0.04 32.52
CA ILE A 867 -29.01 0.75 33.67
C ILE A 867 -29.02 -0.15 34.92
N ALA A 868 -29.56 -1.36 34.84
CA ALA A 868 -29.57 -2.31 35.94
C ALA A 868 -28.15 -2.66 36.41
N PHE A 869 -27.24 -2.96 35.48
CA PHE A 869 -25.84 -3.25 35.79
C PHE A 869 -25.15 -2.06 36.48
N SER A 870 -25.34 -0.84 35.99
CA SER A 870 -24.74 0.37 36.59
C SER A 870 -25.23 0.61 38.02
N VAL A 871 -26.52 0.38 38.29
CA VAL A 871 -27.11 0.53 39.63
C VAL A 871 -26.56 -0.57 40.55
N VAL A 872 -26.55 -1.82 40.11
CA VAL A 872 -26.08 -2.97 40.91
C VAL A 872 -24.59 -2.85 41.23
N THR A 873 -23.76 -2.46 40.26
CA THR A 873 -22.31 -2.28 40.48
C THR A 873 -21.98 -1.11 41.40
N CYS A 874 -22.84 -0.09 41.47
CA CYS A 874 -22.71 1.00 42.44
C CYS A 874 -23.25 0.65 43.84
N MET A 875 -23.86 -0.53 44.04
CA MET A 875 -24.32 -0.98 45.35
C MET A 875 -23.19 -1.69 46.11
N MET A 876 -22.72 -1.09 47.20
CA MET A 876 -22.01 -1.82 48.25
C MET A 876 -23.03 -2.46 49.22
N GLY A 877 -22.58 -3.44 50.01
CA GLY A 877 -23.43 -4.13 51.00
C GLY A 877 -24.05 -3.23 52.09
N ASP A 878 -23.69 -1.95 52.14
CA ASP A 878 -24.33 -0.92 52.96
C ASP A 878 -25.01 0.15 52.08
N VAL A 879 -26.35 0.19 52.16
CA VAL A 879 -27.22 1.04 51.32
C VAL A 879 -27.09 2.53 51.66
N VAL A 880 -26.70 2.86 52.89
CA VAL A 880 -26.59 4.26 53.34
C VAL A 880 -25.30 4.91 52.81
N ARG A 881 -24.23 4.12 52.67
CA ARG A 881 -22.93 4.60 52.19
C ARG A 881 -22.84 4.63 50.65
N SER A 882 -23.55 3.74 49.96
CA SER A 882 -23.52 3.60 48.49
C SER A 882 -24.37 4.62 47.71
N LYS A 883 -25.34 5.31 48.35
CA LYS A 883 -26.19 6.36 47.73
C LYS A 883 -26.65 6.02 46.30
N PRO A 884 -27.34 4.88 46.06
CA PRO A 884 -27.67 4.37 44.73
C PRO A 884 -28.54 5.33 43.90
N TRP A 885 -29.33 6.16 44.56
CA TRP A 885 -30.13 7.22 43.93
C TRP A 885 -29.28 8.24 43.17
N LEU A 886 -28.03 8.47 43.58
CA LEU A 886 -27.12 9.39 42.90
C LEU A 886 -26.67 8.83 41.55
N GLY A 887 -26.38 7.53 41.48
CA GLY A 887 -26.04 6.84 40.22
C GLY A 887 -27.21 6.80 39.25
N LEU A 888 -28.43 6.52 39.76
CA LEU A 888 -29.65 6.55 38.94
C LEU A 888 -29.91 7.96 38.36
N MET A 889 -29.76 9.01 39.16
CA MET A 889 -29.93 10.39 38.69
C MET A 889 -28.86 10.82 37.69
N GLY A 890 -27.64 10.30 37.80
CA GLY A 890 -26.59 10.46 36.79
C GLY A 890 -27.00 9.90 35.43
N ASN A 891 -27.56 8.68 35.40
CA ASN A 891 -28.06 8.05 34.18
C ASN A 891 -29.23 8.84 33.56
N VAL A 892 -30.19 9.29 34.38
CA VAL A 892 -31.32 10.12 33.90
C VAL A 892 -30.82 11.43 33.29
N SER A 893 -29.83 12.07 33.89
CA SER A 893 -29.22 13.28 33.34
C SER A 893 -28.53 13.03 32.00
N ALA A 894 -27.82 11.90 31.84
CA ALA A 894 -27.16 11.54 30.59
C ALA A 894 -28.14 11.27 29.45
N VAL A 895 -29.25 10.56 29.74
CA VAL A 895 -30.33 10.32 28.78
C VAL A 895 -30.96 11.64 28.35
N MET A 896 -31.33 12.49 29.32
CA MET A 896 -31.93 13.79 29.05
C MET A 896 -31.03 14.70 28.21
N ALA A 897 -29.72 14.73 28.51
CA ALA A 897 -28.75 15.51 27.74
C ALA A 897 -28.60 15.00 26.29
N THR A 898 -28.55 13.68 26.11
CA THR A 898 -28.44 13.06 24.79
C THR A 898 -29.68 13.35 23.94
N SER A 899 -30.88 13.15 24.50
CA SER A 899 -32.14 13.44 23.80
C SER A 899 -32.29 14.92 23.48
N ALA A 900 -31.91 15.82 24.39
CA ALA A 900 -31.93 17.26 24.11
C ALA A 900 -30.95 17.65 23.00
N ALA A 901 -29.74 17.08 22.97
CA ALA A 901 -28.74 17.37 21.94
C ALA A 901 -29.21 16.91 20.54
N PHE A 902 -29.70 15.68 20.40
CA PHE A 902 -30.24 15.20 19.13
C PHE A 902 -31.49 15.96 18.70
N GLY A 903 -32.39 16.29 19.63
CA GLY A 903 -33.57 17.10 19.33
C GLY A 903 -33.19 18.51 18.84
N LEU A 904 -32.21 19.17 19.47
CA LEU A 904 -31.71 20.47 19.00
C LEU A 904 -31.06 20.36 17.61
N ALA A 905 -30.25 19.33 17.37
CA ALA A 905 -29.63 19.09 16.07
C ALA A 905 -30.68 18.94 14.94
N MET A 906 -31.77 18.24 15.22
CA MET A 906 -32.90 18.11 14.27
C MET A 906 -33.61 19.44 14.03
N TYR A 907 -33.77 20.29 15.06
CA TYR A 907 -34.30 21.64 14.88
C TYR A 907 -33.43 22.53 14.00
N LEU A 908 -32.11 22.32 14.05
CA LEU A 908 -31.15 23.00 13.16
C LEU A 908 -31.14 22.42 11.73
N GLY A 909 -32.00 21.43 11.45
CA GLY A 909 -32.16 20.84 10.12
C GLY A 909 -31.14 19.76 9.78
N ILE A 910 -30.44 19.21 10.78
CA ILE A 910 -29.48 18.12 10.55
C ILE A 910 -30.25 16.82 10.27
N GLU A 911 -29.90 16.17 9.17
CA GLU A 911 -30.50 14.90 8.72
C GLU A 911 -30.15 13.75 9.67
N PHE A 912 -31.10 12.83 9.87
CA PHE A 912 -30.94 11.71 10.78
C PHE A 912 -30.62 10.42 10.03
N ILE A 913 -29.53 9.79 10.42
CA ILE A 913 -29.04 8.52 9.86
C ILE A 913 -29.34 7.39 10.85
N GLY A 914 -29.74 6.20 10.36
CA GLY A 914 -30.07 5.05 11.20
C GLY A 914 -28.98 4.63 12.21
N ILE A 915 -27.70 4.82 11.87
CA ILE A 915 -26.56 4.51 12.75
C ILE A 915 -26.55 5.39 14.02
N ASN A 916 -27.11 6.60 13.97
CA ASN A 916 -27.17 7.49 15.13
C ASN A 916 -28.02 6.93 16.27
N LEU A 917 -28.86 5.91 16.01
CA LEU A 917 -29.58 5.17 17.05
C LEU A 917 -28.65 4.43 18.02
N ALA A 918 -27.38 4.16 17.65
CA ALA A 918 -26.38 3.56 18.52
C ALA A 918 -25.61 4.58 19.39
N ALA A 919 -25.67 5.88 19.08
CA ALA A 919 -24.91 6.91 19.80
C ALA A 919 -25.28 7.03 21.29
N PRO A 920 -26.58 6.95 21.71
CA PRO A 920 -26.94 6.96 23.12
C PRO A 920 -26.31 5.79 23.91
N PHE A 921 -26.12 4.62 23.29
CA PHE A 921 -25.46 3.48 23.91
C PHE A 921 -23.99 3.78 24.24
N LEU A 922 -23.24 4.36 23.29
CA LEU A 922 -21.83 4.75 23.49
C LEU A 922 -21.69 5.86 24.56
N MET A 923 -22.61 6.82 24.57
CA MET A 923 -22.58 7.95 25.51
C MET A 923 -22.92 7.53 26.94
N ILE A 924 -23.87 6.61 27.12
CA ILE A 924 -24.21 6.02 28.42
C ILE A 924 -23.03 5.17 28.93
N GLY A 925 -22.37 4.40 28.06
CA GLY A 925 -21.16 3.65 28.42
C GLY A 925 -20.03 4.54 28.98
N LYS A 926 -19.73 5.68 28.33
CA LYS A 926 -18.74 6.66 28.82
C LYS A 926 -19.17 7.37 30.11
N SER A 927 -20.45 7.73 30.22
CA SER A 927 -20.99 8.39 31.42
C SER A 927 -20.96 7.47 32.64
N CYS A 928 -21.20 6.17 32.43
CA CYS A 928 -21.09 5.15 33.46
C CYS A 928 -19.65 5.06 34.01
N HIS A 929 -18.64 5.16 33.14
CA HIS A 929 -17.24 5.25 33.54
C HIS A 929 -16.96 6.45 34.47
N ILE A 930 -17.46 7.64 34.12
CA ILE A 930 -17.28 8.86 34.94
C ILE A 930 -18.01 8.73 36.29
N ALA A 931 -19.22 8.16 36.29
CA ALA A 931 -20.00 7.93 37.50
C ALA A 931 -19.38 6.86 38.42
N LEU A 932 -18.65 5.88 37.88
CA LEU A 932 -17.92 4.85 38.63
C LEU A 932 -16.61 5.37 39.26
N ILE A 933 -15.96 6.35 38.64
CA ILE A 933 -14.67 6.91 39.10
C ILE A 933 -14.87 7.89 40.28
N ALA A 934 -15.96 8.66 40.28
CA ALA A 934 -16.22 9.66 41.31
C ALA A 934 -16.35 9.13 42.76
N PRO A 935 -16.96 7.94 43.02
CA PRO A 935 -16.94 7.31 44.34
C PRO A 935 -15.59 6.67 44.70
N ALA A 936 -14.91 6.06 43.72
CA ALA A 936 -13.65 5.33 43.93
C ALA A 936 -12.49 6.25 44.36
N HIS A 937 -12.42 7.48 43.83
CA HIS A 937 -11.40 8.44 44.24
C HIS A 937 -11.65 9.09 45.60
N ARG A 938 -12.91 9.18 46.04
CA ARG A 938 -13.24 9.74 47.37
C ARG A 938 -12.77 8.84 48.51
N THR A 939 -12.71 7.52 48.31
CA THR A 939 -12.21 6.59 49.31
C THR A 939 -10.69 6.54 49.43
N VAL A 940 -9.95 6.97 48.40
CA VAL A 940 -8.48 7.08 48.47
C VAL A 940 -8.07 8.36 49.19
N ALA A 941 -8.81 9.46 48.99
CA ALA A 941 -8.53 10.74 49.65
C ALA A 941 -8.93 10.82 51.14
N GLU A 942 -9.72 9.88 51.67
CA GLU A 942 -10.05 9.80 53.10
C GLU A 942 -9.09 8.88 53.89
N ASN A 943 -8.13 8.22 53.21
CA ASN A 943 -7.15 7.32 53.82
C ASN A 943 -5.69 7.80 53.73
N ASP A 944 -5.44 9.02 53.23
CA ASP A 944 -4.11 9.67 53.20
C ASP A 944 -4.06 10.95 54.04
#